data_AF-A0A1B1UHI8-F1
#
_entry.id   AF-A0A1B1UHI8-F1
#
_cell.length_a   1.000
_cell.length_b   1.000
_cell.length_c   1.000
_cell.angle_alpha   90.00
_cell.angle_beta   90.00
_cell.angle_gamma   90.00
#
_symmetry.space_group_name_H-M   'P 1'
#
loop_
_entity.id
_entity.type
_entity.pdbx_description
1 polymer ?
#
loop_
_entity_poly.entity_id
_entity_poly.type
_entity_poly.pdbx_seq_one_letter_code
_entity_poly.pdbx_strand_id
1 'polypeptide(L)'
;MTDVVFHEIAWLLLGAAAIGLLGAALRQPVIVSFIAVGIAAAAFFDSSAETASQVRFLGELGVALLLFLVGLKLDWRLVRTLGPVALATGLGQVVFTAGAGFPIGLALGLDWLTSLYVAVALTFSSTIIIVKLLSDKRELETLHGRIALGFLIVQDIVVVLAMVVLSTIGIGSAQVESGPAKLFTIGASLLGVMAALILFVRYLADPLMARLARTPELLVIAAIGWAATAAAIGDMIGLGKELGGLAAGVSIGSTPYRDLVSARLTALRDFLLLFFFLSIGTTLDLSTLGQDVTRAIVFSLFVLIGNPLIVLLIMAWMGYRARTGFLAGLTVAQISEFSLVFMAMGLSLGHVDQSAVGLVTLVGLVTIALSVYMITYSQQLYAWCRPLLRPFDFGSWREAVAENDEDKSTVDVIIFGLGRFGSQLLRRLEDAGYNVLGVDLDPETIRRFSRQGYQVRYGDVTEQEFWAELPLTHARWVVLSVPYGTILLTETDPRSGLLTAVRTHRFGGRVAITARNDQEARRLQEGGGVDLVLYPFDDAATLAAKQITDLDEEIATKEAVRTLTPAALASAAPEGQSRVIIVGCGRVGDLVSEMLARHEVPHVGLDSDSALVARERRRGRPIFYGDATSPELLRRFGIASAQALVATMDNPVAVESVVTAARAERPDLIIVARARDAEHAAKLYDLNVTDAVPEAIEASLQLSEALLVNIGVPMGLVIASIHEKRDEFRSALQGPGREGRLRRAIRASTRRKSGGEA
;
A
#
# COMPACT_ATOMS: atom_id res chain seq x y z
N MET A 1 51.58 -20.99 -23.18
CA MET A 1 50.18 -21.28 -23.58
C MET A 1 49.20 -20.70 -22.56
N THR A 2 49.42 -20.88 -21.25
CA THR A 2 48.66 -20.19 -20.18
C THR A 2 48.61 -18.66 -20.31
N ASP A 3 49.72 -18.03 -20.73
CA ASP A 3 49.74 -16.57 -20.93
C ASP A 3 48.75 -16.15 -22.03
N VAL A 4 48.60 -16.91 -23.11
CA VAL A 4 47.71 -16.56 -24.23
C VAL A 4 46.25 -16.49 -23.77
N VAL A 5 45.80 -17.46 -22.98
CA VAL A 5 44.44 -17.50 -22.45
C VAL A 5 44.15 -16.29 -21.53
N PHE A 6 45.10 -15.93 -20.68
CA PHE A 6 44.98 -14.75 -19.82
C PHE A 6 44.81 -13.46 -20.65
N HIS A 7 45.61 -13.29 -21.70
CA HIS A 7 45.50 -12.12 -22.58
C HIS A 7 44.17 -12.10 -23.34
N GLU A 8 43.71 -13.24 -23.87
CA GLU A 8 42.42 -13.34 -24.57
C GLU A 8 41.25 -12.98 -23.65
N ILE A 9 41.22 -13.51 -22.42
CA ILE A 9 40.20 -13.15 -21.43
C ILE A 9 40.27 -11.66 -21.08
N ALA A 10 41.47 -11.10 -20.89
CA ALA A 10 41.64 -9.67 -20.62
C ALA A 10 41.09 -8.80 -21.76
N TRP A 11 41.35 -9.17 -23.02
CA TRP A 11 40.79 -8.47 -24.18
C TRP A 11 39.28 -8.61 -24.29
N LEU A 12 38.72 -9.78 -23.99
CA LEU A 12 37.27 -9.99 -23.93
C LEU A 12 36.61 -9.11 -22.87
N LEU A 13 37.21 -8.99 -21.68
CA LEU A 13 36.72 -8.12 -20.60
C LEU A 13 36.80 -6.64 -20.97
N LEU A 14 37.92 -6.20 -21.56
CA LEU A 14 38.07 -4.82 -22.03
C LEU A 14 37.09 -4.50 -23.17
N GLY A 15 36.92 -5.43 -24.10
CA GLY A 15 35.93 -5.33 -25.18
C GLY A 15 34.51 -5.24 -24.64
N ALA A 16 34.16 -6.08 -23.66
CA ALA A 16 32.86 -6.04 -22.99
C ALA A 16 32.63 -4.72 -22.25
N ALA A 17 33.65 -4.16 -21.60
CA ALA A 17 33.55 -2.84 -20.97
C ALA A 17 33.38 -1.72 -22.00
N ALA A 18 34.13 -1.73 -23.10
CA ALA A 18 34.06 -0.71 -24.15
C ALA A 18 32.72 -0.74 -24.90
N ILE A 19 32.29 -1.92 -25.37
CA ILE A 19 31.00 -2.10 -26.03
C ILE A 19 29.84 -1.93 -25.03
N GLY A 20 30.06 -2.28 -23.76
CA GLY A 20 29.14 -1.99 -22.66
C GLY A 20 28.95 -0.49 -22.43
N LEU A 21 30.01 0.31 -22.54
CA LEU A 21 29.96 1.77 -22.41
C LEU A 21 29.20 2.40 -23.59
N LEU A 22 29.43 1.91 -24.81
CA LEU A 22 28.65 2.28 -25.99
C LEU A 22 27.17 1.90 -25.82
N GLY A 23 26.90 0.68 -25.35
CA GLY A 23 25.55 0.22 -25.04
C GLY A 23 24.86 1.10 -24.02
N ALA A 24 25.52 1.41 -22.90
CA ALA A 24 25.01 2.30 -21.88
C ALA A 24 24.72 3.72 -22.41
N ALA A 25 25.58 4.26 -23.28
CA ALA A 25 25.34 5.54 -23.94
C ALA A 25 24.08 5.51 -24.84
N LEU A 26 23.81 4.37 -25.48
CA LEU A 26 22.59 4.11 -26.27
C LEU A 26 21.37 3.68 -25.43
N ARG A 27 21.50 3.69 -24.08
CA ARG A 27 20.53 3.18 -23.10
C ARG A 27 20.21 1.69 -23.21
N GLN A 28 21.09 0.91 -23.84
CA GLN A 28 20.96 -0.54 -23.99
C GLN A 28 21.43 -1.31 -22.74
N PRO A 29 20.75 -2.41 -22.37
CA PRO A 29 21.21 -3.33 -21.35
C PRO A 29 22.55 -3.96 -21.72
N VAL A 30 23.45 -4.10 -20.74
CA VAL A 30 24.82 -4.57 -20.97
C VAL A 30 24.88 -6.02 -21.47
N ILE A 31 23.83 -6.83 -21.22
CA ILE A 31 23.69 -8.20 -21.76
C ILE A 31 23.76 -8.21 -23.29
N VAL A 32 23.13 -7.24 -23.96
CA VAL A 32 23.17 -7.11 -25.43
C VAL A 32 24.61 -6.86 -25.90
N SER A 33 25.34 -6.00 -25.19
CA SER A 33 26.76 -5.74 -25.46
C SER A 33 27.61 -7.00 -25.30
N PHE A 34 27.34 -7.82 -24.29
CA PHE A 34 28.11 -9.05 -24.02
C PHE A 34 27.93 -10.11 -25.11
N ILE A 35 26.71 -10.31 -25.58
CA ILE A 35 26.43 -11.20 -26.72
C ILE A 35 27.13 -10.65 -27.98
N ALA A 36 27.04 -9.35 -28.25
CA ALA A 36 27.69 -8.71 -29.38
C ALA A 36 29.23 -8.86 -29.34
N VAL A 37 29.84 -8.75 -28.16
CA VAL A 37 31.27 -9.01 -27.95
C VAL A 37 31.61 -10.46 -28.27
N GLY A 38 30.79 -11.42 -27.82
CA GLY A 38 30.98 -12.84 -28.14
C GLY A 38 30.92 -13.14 -29.65
N ILE A 39 29.94 -12.56 -30.35
CA ILE A 39 29.82 -12.69 -31.81
C ILE A 39 31.04 -12.07 -32.51
N ALA A 40 31.44 -10.86 -32.10
CA ALA A 40 32.63 -10.20 -32.65
C ALA A 40 33.90 -10.99 -32.37
N ALA A 41 34.02 -11.56 -31.17
CA ALA A 41 35.15 -12.39 -30.79
C ALA A 41 35.28 -13.61 -31.72
N ALA A 42 34.18 -14.31 -31.98
CA ALA A 42 34.18 -15.46 -32.91
C ALA A 42 34.45 -15.06 -34.37
N ALA A 43 34.08 -13.84 -34.80
CA ALA A 43 34.29 -13.39 -36.17
C ALA A 43 35.70 -12.85 -36.44
N PHE A 44 36.32 -12.19 -35.46
CA PHE A 44 37.60 -11.49 -35.63
C PHE A 44 38.80 -12.20 -34.99
N PHE A 45 38.57 -13.10 -34.04
CA PHE A 45 39.62 -13.82 -33.33
C PHE A 45 39.39 -15.32 -33.47
N ASP A 46 40.40 -16.04 -33.94
CA ASP A 46 40.41 -17.51 -33.88
C ASP A 46 40.77 -17.91 -32.44
N SER A 47 39.79 -17.78 -31.53
CA SER A 47 39.99 -17.99 -30.10
C SER A 47 40.47 -19.40 -29.85
N SER A 48 41.52 -19.55 -29.03
CA SER A 48 42.04 -20.88 -28.72
C SER A 48 40.96 -21.76 -28.07
N ALA A 49 40.95 -23.06 -28.38
CA ALA A 49 39.99 -24.00 -27.79
C ALA A 49 40.07 -24.03 -26.25
N GLU A 50 41.24 -23.73 -25.67
CA GLU A 50 41.42 -23.58 -24.23
C GLU A 50 40.65 -22.38 -23.69
N THR A 51 40.75 -21.20 -24.31
CA THR A 51 39.98 -20.01 -23.91
C THR A 51 38.48 -20.25 -24.00
N ALA A 52 38.01 -20.87 -25.10
CA ALA A 52 36.60 -21.20 -25.26
C ALA A 52 36.09 -22.12 -24.15
N SER A 53 36.90 -23.11 -23.73
CA SER A 53 36.52 -24.01 -22.63
C SER A 53 36.50 -23.31 -21.27
N GLN A 54 37.43 -22.40 -21.00
CA GLN A 54 37.43 -21.60 -19.77
C GLN A 54 36.25 -20.62 -19.73
N VAL A 55 35.96 -19.90 -20.82
CA VAL A 55 34.79 -19.00 -20.90
C VAL A 55 33.50 -19.79 -20.68
N ARG A 56 33.36 -20.99 -21.27
CA ARG A 56 32.23 -21.87 -21.02
C ARG A 56 32.12 -22.28 -19.55
N PHE A 57 33.22 -22.69 -18.92
CA PHE A 57 33.25 -23.06 -17.51
C PHE A 57 32.81 -21.92 -16.59
N LEU A 58 33.30 -20.69 -16.81
CA LEU A 58 32.85 -19.51 -16.07
C LEU A 58 31.36 -19.23 -16.31
N GLY A 59 30.88 -19.41 -17.54
CA GLY A 59 29.47 -19.28 -17.89
C GLY A 59 28.57 -20.29 -17.18
N GLU A 60 28.97 -21.57 -17.11
CA GLU A 60 28.26 -22.61 -16.37
C GLU A 60 28.18 -22.28 -14.87
N LEU A 61 29.26 -21.77 -14.28
CA LEU A 61 29.26 -21.31 -12.89
C LEU A 61 28.31 -20.12 -12.71
N GLY A 62 28.26 -19.21 -13.69
CA GLY A 62 27.30 -18.10 -13.73
C GLY A 62 25.84 -18.56 -13.78
N VAL A 63 25.53 -19.57 -14.59
CA VAL A 63 24.19 -20.17 -14.66
C VAL A 63 23.83 -20.89 -13.36
N ALA A 64 24.75 -21.66 -12.78
CA ALA A 64 24.52 -22.31 -11.49
C ALA A 64 24.27 -21.29 -10.38
N LEU A 65 25.03 -20.19 -10.35
CA LEU A 65 24.83 -19.11 -9.39
C LEU A 65 23.51 -18.35 -9.65
N LEU A 66 23.15 -18.10 -10.90
CA LEU A 66 21.86 -17.51 -11.28
C LEU A 66 20.70 -18.35 -10.72
N LEU A 67 20.70 -19.66 -10.96
CA LEU A 67 19.66 -20.57 -10.47
C LEU A 67 19.65 -20.70 -8.95
N PHE A 68 20.82 -20.64 -8.32
CA PHE A 68 20.93 -20.53 -6.87
C PHE A 68 20.26 -19.25 -6.34
N LEU A 69 20.53 -18.08 -6.93
CA LEU A 69 19.86 -16.83 -6.56
C LEU A 69 18.35 -16.88 -6.81
N VAL A 70 17.90 -17.58 -7.85
CA VAL A 70 16.47 -17.81 -8.08
C VAL A 70 15.87 -18.67 -6.97
N GLY A 71 16.54 -19.75 -6.58
CA GLY A 71 16.11 -20.59 -5.46
C GLY A 71 16.02 -19.83 -4.14
N LEU A 72 16.91 -18.87 -3.89
CA LEU A 72 16.85 -17.99 -2.70
C LEU A 72 15.58 -17.13 -2.66
N LYS A 73 15.10 -16.69 -3.84
CA LYS A 73 13.94 -15.81 -3.98
C LYS A 73 12.61 -16.55 -3.96
N LEU A 74 12.65 -17.88 -3.97
CA LEU A 74 11.45 -18.72 -3.97
C LEU A 74 10.80 -18.73 -2.58
N ASP A 75 10.00 -17.70 -2.29
CA ASP A 75 9.18 -17.62 -1.09
C ASP A 75 7.70 -17.78 -1.43
N TRP A 76 7.14 -18.93 -1.07
CA TRP A 76 5.71 -19.22 -1.25
C TRP A 76 4.80 -18.20 -0.54
N ARG A 77 5.30 -17.49 0.48
CA ARG A 77 4.55 -16.44 1.17
C ARG A 77 4.39 -15.19 0.31
N LEU A 78 5.34 -14.91 -0.58
CA LEU A 78 5.30 -13.76 -1.48
C LEU A 78 4.12 -13.89 -2.46
N VAL A 79 3.87 -15.10 -2.97
CA VAL A 79 2.72 -15.39 -3.87
C VAL A 79 1.38 -15.00 -3.25
N ARG A 80 1.24 -15.18 -1.93
CA ARG A 80 0.02 -14.82 -1.20
C ARG A 80 -0.20 -13.32 -1.06
N THR A 81 0.86 -12.52 -1.19
CA THR A 81 0.81 -11.06 -1.16
C THR A 81 0.57 -10.45 -2.54
N LEU A 82 0.78 -11.22 -3.61
CA LEU A 82 0.50 -10.80 -4.98
C LEU A 82 -1.02 -10.77 -5.16
N GLY A 83 -1.56 -9.59 -5.46
CA GLY A 83 -2.99 -9.43 -5.73
C GLY A 83 -3.48 -10.38 -6.83
N PRO A 84 -4.77 -10.75 -6.85
CA PRO A 84 -5.31 -11.75 -7.80
C PRO A 84 -5.08 -11.38 -9.26
N VAL A 85 -4.90 -10.09 -9.55
CA VAL A 85 -4.60 -9.53 -10.87
C VAL A 85 -3.22 -9.93 -11.34
N ALA A 86 -2.20 -9.78 -10.49
CA ALA A 86 -0.84 -10.20 -10.81
C ALA A 86 -0.76 -11.71 -11.11
N LEU A 87 -1.48 -12.52 -10.33
CA LEU A 87 -1.53 -13.97 -10.54
C LEU A 87 -2.23 -14.36 -11.84
N ALA A 88 -3.41 -13.78 -12.10
CA ALA A 88 -4.18 -14.07 -13.31
C ALA A 88 -3.43 -13.61 -14.57
N THR A 89 -2.85 -12.40 -14.54
CA THR A 89 -2.07 -11.88 -15.67
C THR A 89 -0.79 -12.69 -15.90
N GLY A 90 -0.06 -13.06 -14.85
CA GLY A 90 1.19 -13.82 -14.99
C GLY A 90 0.97 -15.24 -15.53
N LEU A 91 0.10 -16.02 -14.89
CA LEU A 91 -0.22 -17.37 -15.35
C LEU A 91 -0.94 -17.36 -16.70
N GLY A 92 -1.88 -16.44 -16.87
CA GLY A 92 -2.62 -16.29 -18.12
C GLY A 92 -1.68 -15.96 -19.27
N GLN A 93 -0.79 -14.98 -19.09
CA GLN A 93 0.17 -14.61 -20.13
C GLN A 93 1.07 -15.79 -20.51
N VAL A 94 1.62 -16.53 -19.53
CA VAL A 94 2.48 -17.69 -19.85
C VAL A 94 1.71 -18.75 -20.66
N VAL A 95 0.49 -19.08 -20.24
CA VAL A 95 -0.34 -20.09 -20.93
C VAL A 95 -0.72 -19.64 -22.34
N PHE A 96 -1.18 -18.39 -22.51
CA PHE A 96 -1.58 -17.87 -23.81
C PHE A 96 -0.38 -17.66 -24.74
N THR A 97 0.75 -17.16 -24.23
CA THR A 97 1.98 -17.00 -25.03
C THR A 97 2.52 -18.35 -25.48
N ALA A 98 2.59 -19.36 -24.59
CA ALA A 98 3.00 -20.71 -24.99
C ALA A 98 1.98 -21.34 -25.98
N GLY A 99 0.69 -21.18 -25.71
CA GLY A 99 -0.39 -21.69 -26.55
C GLY A 99 -0.44 -21.08 -27.95
N ALA A 100 -0.05 -19.81 -28.11
CA ALA A 100 0.07 -19.14 -29.40
C ALA A 100 1.46 -19.35 -30.06
N GLY A 101 2.54 -19.39 -29.27
CA GLY A 101 3.89 -19.61 -29.76
C GLY A 101 4.09 -21.03 -30.33
N PHE A 102 3.45 -22.04 -29.74
CA PHE A 102 3.55 -23.43 -30.18
C PHE A 102 3.05 -23.65 -31.63
N PRO A 103 1.83 -23.24 -32.02
CA PRO A 103 1.37 -23.36 -33.40
C PRO A 103 2.16 -22.47 -34.36
N ILE A 104 2.70 -21.33 -33.91
CA ILE A 104 3.62 -20.51 -34.73
C ILE A 104 4.89 -21.32 -35.06
N GLY A 105 5.46 -22.03 -34.08
CA GLY A 105 6.62 -22.90 -34.29
C GLY A 105 6.35 -24.01 -35.31
N LEU A 106 5.22 -24.70 -35.17
CA LEU A 106 4.80 -25.73 -36.12
C LEU A 106 4.60 -25.16 -37.53
N ALA A 107 3.98 -23.98 -37.65
CA ALA A 107 3.77 -23.30 -38.93
C ALA A 107 5.08 -22.86 -39.60
N LEU A 108 6.12 -22.57 -38.81
CA LEU A 108 7.47 -22.23 -39.28
C LEU A 108 8.34 -23.47 -39.58
N GLY A 109 7.76 -24.67 -39.47
CA GLY A 109 8.40 -25.94 -39.81
C GLY A 109 9.32 -26.50 -38.73
N LEU A 110 9.18 -26.05 -37.47
CA LEU A 110 9.83 -26.70 -36.33
C LEU A 110 9.07 -27.98 -35.96
N ASP A 111 9.78 -28.99 -35.45
CA ASP A 111 9.12 -30.16 -34.88
C ASP A 111 8.32 -29.81 -33.61
N TRP A 112 7.43 -30.70 -33.18
CA TRP A 112 6.54 -30.41 -32.06
C TRP A 112 7.29 -30.22 -30.73
N LEU A 113 8.39 -30.94 -30.51
CA LEU A 113 9.14 -30.84 -29.26
C LEU A 113 9.90 -29.51 -29.24
N THR A 114 10.64 -29.19 -30.29
CA THR A 114 11.33 -27.90 -30.44
C THR A 114 10.36 -26.72 -30.42
N SER A 115 9.18 -26.86 -31.03
CA SER A 115 8.13 -25.82 -30.99
C SER A 115 7.64 -25.58 -29.57
N LEU A 116 7.47 -26.62 -28.76
CA LEU A 116 7.06 -26.50 -27.36
C LEU A 116 8.13 -25.79 -26.54
N TYR A 117 9.39 -26.17 -26.72
CA TYR A 117 10.53 -25.55 -26.07
C TYR A 117 10.65 -24.06 -26.38
N VAL A 118 10.62 -23.72 -27.67
CA VAL A 118 10.66 -22.32 -28.12
C VAL A 118 9.46 -21.58 -27.55
N ALA A 119 8.24 -22.12 -27.66
CA ALA A 119 7.04 -21.46 -27.16
C ALA A 119 7.10 -21.16 -25.66
N VAL A 120 7.57 -22.10 -24.83
CA VAL A 120 7.76 -21.91 -23.39
C VAL A 120 8.85 -20.86 -23.12
N ALA A 121 9.99 -20.94 -23.83
CA ALA A 121 11.07 -19.97 -23.69
C ALA A 121 10.61 -18.53 -23.98
N LEU A 122 9.72 -18.34 -24.97
CA LEU A 122 9.18 -17.02 -25.32
C LEU A 122 8.26 -16.40 -24.25
N THR A 123 7.85 -17.18 -23.25
CA THR A 123 7.00 -16.69 -22.16
C THR A 123 7.79 -15.98 -21.07
N PHE A 124 9.09 -16.26 -20.94
CA PHE A 124 9.90 -15.82 -19.80
C PHE A 124 10.39 -14.39 -20.01
N SER A 125 9.89 -13.45 -19.21
CA SER A 125 10.28 -12.03 -19.29
C SER A 125 11.37 -11.65 -18.31
N SER A 126 12.14 -10.61 -18.63
CA SER A 126 13.31 -10.22 -17.82
C SER A 126 12.92 -9.30 -16.65
N THR A 127 12.87 -9.83 -15.44
CA THR A 127 12.58 -9.03 -14.23
C THR A 127 13.62 -7.93 -13.97
N ILE A 128 14.92 -8.19 -14.15
CA ILE A 128 15.99 -7.23 -13.83
C ILE A 128 15.90 -5.98 -14.72
N ILE A 129 15.82 -6.18 -16.04
CA ILE A 129 15.74 -5.08 -17.01
C ILE A 129 14.46 -4.26 -16.79
N ILE A 130 13.32 -4.91 -16.58
CA ILE A 130 12.05 -4.19 -16.39
C ILE A 130 12.03 -3.41 -15.08
N VAL A 131 12.43 -4.02 -13.96
CA VAL A 131 12.49 -3.33 -12.67
C VAL A 131 13.43 -2.13 -12.77
N LYS A 132 14.58 -2.27 -13.45
CA LYS A 132 15.49 -1.15 -13.71
C LYS A 132 14.85 -0.08 -14.57
N LEU A 133 14.24 -0.41 -15.71
CA LEU A 133 13.62 0.56 -16.61
C LEU A 133 12.45 1.29 -15.94
N LEU A 134 11.58 0.58 -15.21
CA LEU A 134 10.51 1.19 -14.43
C LEU A 134 11.05 2.03 -13.28
N SER A 135 12.14 1.61 -12.63
CA SER A 135 12.82 2.40 -11.60
C SER A 135 13.40 3.69 -12.18
N ASP A 136 14.10 3.60 -13.31
CA ASP A 136 14.72 4.73 -14.01
C ASP A 136 13.66 5.74 -14.48
N LYS A 137 12.49 5.24 -14.92
CA LYS A 137 11.31 6.08 -15.25
C LYS A 137 10.48 6.50 -14.03
N ARG A 138 10.78 5.97 -12.84
CA ARG A 138 10.01 6.14 -11.59
C ARG A 138 8.55 5.71 -11.68
N GLU A 139 8.29 4.68 -12.47
CA GLU A 139 6.96 4.11 -12.68
C GLU A 139 6.68 2.90 -11.78
N LEU A 140 7.62 2.46 -10.91
CA LEU A 140 7.45 1.27 -10.05
C LEU A 140 6.19 1.32 -9.15
N GLU A 141 5.86 2.50 -8.63
CA GLU A 141 4.74 2.70 -7.70
C GLU A 141 3.40 2.95 -8.39
N THR A 142 3.39 3.09 -9.72
CA THR A 142 2.16 3.28 -10.52
C THR A 142 1.34 1.99 -10.59
N LEU A 143 0.06 2.08 -10.92
CA LEU A 143 -0.81 0.90 -11.03
C LEU A 143 -0.25 -0.14 -12.01
N HIS A 144 0.17 0.27 -13.21
CA HIS A 144 0.75 -0.63 -14.20
C HIS A 144 2.11 -1.16 -13.74
N GLY A 145 2.93 -0.35 -13.08
CA GLY A 145 4.22 -0.76 -12.52
C GLY A 145 4.09 -1.83 -11.42
N ARG A 146 3.17 -1.64 -10.48
CA ARG A 146 2.89 -2.62 -9.41
C ARG A 146 2.31 -3.92 -9.97
N ILE A 147 1.42 -3.83 -10.96
CA ILE A 147 0.88 -5.01 -11.65
C ILE A 147 1.98 -5.74 -12.42
N ALA A 148 2.84 -5.00 -13.13
CA ALA A 148 3.99 -5.54 -13.87
C ALA A 148 4.96 -6.28 -12.96
N LEU A 149 5.41 -5.64 -11.87
CA LEU A 149 6.24 -6.31 -10.86
C LEU A 149 5.56 -7.56 -10.32
N GLY A 150 4.27 -7.47 -10.04
CA GLY A 150 3.51 -8.57 -9.48
C GLY A 150 3.49 -9.79 -10.38
N PHE A 151 3.19 -9.64 -11.68
CA PHE A 151 3.15 -10.79 -12.58
C PHE A 151 4.54 -11.27 -13.00
N LEU A 152 5.57 -10.41 -13.01
CA LEU A 152 6.97 -10.82 -13.27
C LEU A 152 7.44 -11.82 -12.21
N ILE A 153 7.06 -11.60 -10.95
CA ILE A 153 7.34 -12.55 -9.86
C ILE A 153 6.64 -13.90 -10.11
N VAL A 154 5.39 -13.87 -10.59
CA VAL A 154 4.64 -15.09 -10.93
C VAL A 154 5.32 -15.83 -12.08
N GLN A 155 5.77 -15.12 -13.11
CA GLN A 155 6.50 -15.69 -14.23
C GLN A 155 7.81 -16.34 -13.78
N ASP A 156 8.59 -15.67 -12.92
CA ASP A 156 9.83 -16.23 -12.36
C ASP A 156 9.59 -17.56 -11.64
N ILE A 157 8.45 -17.71 -10.96
CA ILE A 157 8.06 -19.00 -10.34
C ILE A 157 7.72 -20.04 -11.41
N VAL A 158 7.00 -19.66 -12.46
CA VAL A 158 6.67 -20.58 -13.56
C VAL A 158 7.92 -21.04 -14.30
N VAL A 159 8.89 -20.15 -14.52
CA VAL A 159 10.22 -20.49 -15.07
C VAL A 159 10.86 -21.60 -14.24
N VAL A 160 10.92 -21.42 -12.93
CA VAL A 160 11.51 -22.41 -12.02
C VAL A 160 10.79 -23.74 -12.12
N LEU A 161 9.45 -23.73 -12.08
CA LEU A 161 8.65 -24.94 -12.20
C LEU A 161 8.89 -25.64 -13.54
N ALA A 162 8.97 -24.89 -14.64
CA ALA A 162 9.26 -25.42 -15.97
C ALA A 162 10.65 -26.08 -16.02
N MET A 163 11.67 -25.45 -15.44
CA MET A 163 13.03 -26.01 -15.37
C MET A 163 13.09 -27.28 -14.51
N VAL A 164 12.38 -27.30 -13.37
CA VAL A 164 12.27 -28.50 -12.51
C VAL A 164 11.61 -29.64 -13.27
N VAL A 165 10.45 -29.38 -13.91
CA VAL A 165 9.74 -30.38 -14.71
C VAL A 165 10.64 -30.90 -15.83
N LEU A 166 11.34 -30.02 -16.53
CA LEU A 166 12.20 -30.40 -17.63
C LEU A 166 13.35 -31.30 -17.20
N SER A 167 14.03 -30.93 -16.12
CA SER A 167 15.10 -31.77 -15.58
C SER A 167 14.55 -33.13 -15.12
N THR A 168 13.35 -33.19 -14.51
CA THR A 168 12.74 -34.48 -14.15
C THR A 168 12.42 -35.38 -15.34
N ILE A 169 12.06 -34.79 -16.49
CA ILE A 169 11.83 -35.54 -17.73
C ILE A 169 13.16 -36.01 -18.33
N GLY A 170 14.20 -35.18 -18.28
CA GLY A 170 15.55 -35.52 -18.75
C GLY A 170 16.15 -36.76 -18.07
N ILE A 171 15.87 -36.94 -16.78
CA ILE A 171 16.23 -38.15 -16.03
C ILE A 171 15.57 -39.41 -16.63
N GLY A 172 14.36 -39.27 -17.17
CA GLY A 172 13.59 -40.36 -17.77
C GLY A 172 13.93 -40.66 -19.23
N SER A 173 14.56 -39.73 -19.96
CA SER A 173 14.88 -39.85 -21.40
C SER A 173 16.32 -40.26 -21.70
N ALA A 174 17.25 -40.13 -20.75
CA ALA A 174 18.59 -40.71 -20.89
C ALA A 174 18.43 -42.20 -21.22
N GLN A 175 19.06 -42.66 -22.32
CA GLN A 175 19.12 -44.06 -22.75
C GLN A 175 19.70 -44.94 -21.65
N VAL A 176 18.87 -45.26 -20.67
CA VAL A 176 19.20 -46.08 -19.52
C VAL A 176 18.40 -47.34 -19.72
N GLU A 177 19.10 -48.44 -19.96
CA GLU A 177 18.54 -49.79 -19.95
C GLU A 177 17.44 -49.88 -18.90
N SER A 178 16.22 -50.06 -19.36
CA SER A 178 14.98 -50.03 -18.60
C SER A 178 14.91 -51.25 -17.68
N GLY A 179 15.66 -51.20 -16.59
CA GLY A 179 15.63 -52.17 -15.50
C GLY A 179 14.92 -51.56 -14.28
N PRO A 180 14.02 -52.30 -13.60
CA PRO A 180 13.35 -51.82 -12.38
C PRO A 180 14.34 -51.44 -11.26
N ALA A 181 15.54 -52.01 -11.28
CA ALA A 181 16.61 -51.69 -10.36
C ALA A 181 17.16 -50.25 -10.52
N LYS A 182 17.26 -49.71 -11.75
CA LYS A 182 17.78 -48.35 -11.96
C LYS A 182 16.75 -47.25 -11.66
N LEU A 183 15.46 -47.50 -11.93
CA LEU A 183 14.35 -46.66 -11.45
C LEU A 183 14.33 -46.58 -9.92
N PHE A 184 14.58 -47.71 -9.24
CA PHE A 184 14.71 -47.72 -7.79
C PHE A 184 15.94 -46.91 -7.31
N THR A 185 17.10 -47.03 -7.98
CA THR A 185 18.29 -46.24 -7.59
C THR A 185 18.12 -44.75 -7.83
N ILE A 186 17.46 -44.34 -8.91
CA ILE A 186 17.17 -42.92 -9.19
C ILE A 186 16.13 -42.37 -8.21
N GLY A 187 15.06 -43.13 -7.94
CA GLY A 187 14.06 -42.73 -6.95
C GLY A 187 14.65 -42.64 -5.53
N ALA A 188 15.51 -43.60 -5.16
CA ALA A 188 16.20 -43.61 -3.88
C ALA A 188 17.26 -42.50 -3.78
N SER A 189 17.98 -42.18 -4.86
CA SER A 189 18.95 -41.07 -4.86
C SER A 189 18.24 -39.72 -4.77
N LEU A 190 17.11 -39.54 -5.46
CA LEU A 190 16.29 -38.33 -5.37
C LEU A 190 15.73 -38.13 -3.96
N LEU A 191 15.17 -39.20 -3.36
CA LEU A 191 14.68 -39.19 -1.98
C LEU A 191 15.83 -38.97 -0.97
N GLY A 192 16.99 -39.57 -1.21
CA GLY A 192 18.18 -39.40 -0.38
C GLY A 192 18.70 -37.97 -0.40
N VAL A 193 18.82 -37.37 -1.58
CA VAL A 193 19.21 -35.95 -1.74
C VAL A 193 18.17 -35.03 -1.11
N MET A 194 16.88 -35.28 -1.34
CA MET A 194 15.81 -34.49 -0.75
C MET A 194 15.82 -34.60 0.79
N ALA A 195 15.99 -35.80 1.33
CA ALA A 195 16.08 -36.03 2.77
C ALA A 195 17.33 -35.37 3.36
N ALA A 196 18.48 -35.47 2.70
CA ALA A 196 19.73 -34.81 3.11
C ALA A 196 19.59 -33.29 3.09
N LEU A 197 18.93 -32.73 2.06
CA LEU A 197 18.68 -31.30 1.95
C LEU A 197 17.72 -30.83 3.06
N ILE A 198 16.63 -31.54 3.31
CA ILE A 198 15.68 -31.24 4.39
C ILE A 198 16.38 -31.33 5.76
N LEU A 199 17.20 -32.37 5.97
CA LEU A 199 17.97 -32.54 7.20
C LEU A 199 18.98 -31.40 7.39
N PHE A 200 19.67 -31.02 6.32
CA PHE A 200 20.59 -29.87 6.31
C PHE A 200 19.86 -28.58 6.67
N VAL A 201 18.73 -28.28 6.03
CA VAL A 201 17.92 -27.09 6.33
C VAL A 201 17.46 -27.09 7.78
N ARG A 202 16.95 -28.23 8.26
CA ARG A 202 16.36 -28.34 9.60
C ARG A 202 17.38 -28.25 10.74
N TYR A 203 18.60 -28.75 10.54
CA TYR A 203 19.57 -28.93 11.63
C TYR A 203 20.87 -28.14 11.46
N LEU A 204 21.30 -27.82 10.25
CA LEU A 204 22.64 -27.27 9.98
C LEU A 204 22.63 -25.88 9.32
N ALA A 205 21.66 -25.59 8.44
CA ALA A 205 21.66 -24.36 7.66
C ALA A 205 21.61 -23.09 8.53
N ASP A 206 20.63 -22.97 9.41
CA ASP A 206 20.49 -21.80 10.29
C ASP A 206 21.71 -21.55 11.21
N PRO A 207 22.21 -22.53 12.00
CA PRO A 207 23.35 -22.27 12.88
C PRO A 207 24.66 -22.04 12.12
N LEU A 208 24.84 -22.66 10.94
CA LEU A 208 25.99 -22.43 10.08
C LEU A 208 25.96 -21.01 9.50
N MET A 209 24.81 -20.61 8.93
CA MET A 209 24.62 -19.27 8.36
C MET A 209 24.75 -18.18 9.42
N ALA A 210 24.24 -18.40 10.63
CA ALA A 210 24.40 -17.46 11.75
C ALA A 210 25.86 -17.21 12.14
N ARG A 211 26.72 -18.23 12.00
CA ARG A 211 28.18 -18.09 12.23
C ARG A 211 28.86 -17.40 11.05
N LEU A 212 28.56 -17.83 9.83
CA LEU A 212 29.15 -17.28 8.60
C LEU A 212 28.78 -15.81 8.39
N ALA A 213 27.55 -15.41 8.75
CA ALA A 213 27.06 -14.04 8.59
C ALA A 213 27.82 -13.02 9.46
N ARG A 214 28.62 -13.45 10.44
CA ARG A 214 29.50 -12.55 11.21
C ARG A 214 30.64 -11.98 10.37
N THR A 215 30.98 -12.64 9.26
CA THR A 215 32.09 -12.34 8.36
C THR A 215 31.60 -12.41 6.93
N PRO A 216 31.24 -11.27 6.31
CA PRO A 216 30.61 -11.23 4.99
C PRO A 216 31.36 -11.99 3.89
N GLU A 217 32.69 -12.01 3.96
CA GLU A 217 33.56 -12.70 3.01
C GLU A 217 33.40 -14.22 3.08
N LEU A 218 33.38 -14.77 4.30
CA LEU A 218 33.15 -16.21 4.51
C LEU A 218 31.74 -16.62 4.10
N LEU A 219 30.75 -15.74 4.30
CA LEU A 219 29.38 -15.99 3.86
C LEU A 219 29.30 -16.14 2.33
N VAL A 220 29.98 -15.26 1.58
CA VAL A 220 30.03 -15.34 0.11
C VAL A 220 30.72 -16.62 -0.34
N ILE A 221 31.89 -16.95 0.21
CA ILE A 221 32.64 -18.16 -0.14
C ILE A 221 31.81 -19.41 0.16
N ALA A 222 31.18 -19.47 1.34
CA ALA A 222 30.35 -20.61 1.74
C ALA A 222 29.11 -20.76 0.86
N ALA A 223 28.46 -19.66 0.47
CA ALA A 223 27.28 -19.71 -0.39
C ALA A 223 27.62 -20.15 -1.82
N ILE A 224 28.72 -19.64 -2.41
CA ILE A 224 29.20 -20.08 -3.72
C ILE A 224 29.63 -21.55 -3.66
N GLY A 225 30.40 -21.92 -2.64
CA GLY A 225 30.84 -23.29 -2.44
C GLY A 225 29.64 -24.24 -2.30
N TRP A 226 28.60 -23.82 -1.59
CA TRP A 226 27.36 -24.60 -1.45
C TRP A 226 26.62 -24.74 -2.79
N ALA A 227 26.46 -23.65 -3.54
CA ALA A 227 25.84 -23.67 -4.87
C ALA A 227 26.60 -24.60 -5.83
N ALA A 228 27.94 -24.47 -5.90
CA ALA A 228 28.78 -25.30 -6.74
C ALA A 228 28.78 -26.78 -6.31
N THR A 229 28.82 -27.05 -5.00
CA THR A 229 28.76 -28.42 -4.47
C THR A 229 27.43 -29.08 -4.80
N ALA A 230 26.32 -28.38 -4.60
CA ALA A 230 25.00 -28.91 -4.90
C ALA A 230 24.79 -29.10 -6.41
N ALA A 231 25.29 -28.18 -7.25
CA ALA A 231 25.30 -28.33 -8.71
C ALA A 231 26.11 -29.56 -9.14
N ALA A 232 27.31 -29.77 -8.57
CA ALA A 232 28.13 -30.95 -8.85
C ALA A 232 27.45 -32.26 -8.39
N ILE A 233 26.82 -32.27 -7.21
CA ILE A 233 26.02 -33.42 -6.73
C ILE A 233 24.85 -33.68 -7.68
N GLY A 234 24.15 -32.62 -8.11
CA GLY A 234 23.07 -32.70 -9.09
C GLY A 234 23.52 -33.34 -10.40
N ASP A 235 24.65 -32.89 -10.93
CA ASP A 235 25.27 -33.44 -12.15
C ASP A 235 25.66 -34.92 -11.97
N MET A 236 26.32 -35.26 -10.86
CA MET A 236 26.73 -36.65 -10.55
C MET A 236 25.55 -37.62 -10.41
N ILE A 237 24.40 -37.14 -9.95
CA ILE A 237 23.18 -37.96 -9.76
C ILE A 237 22.30 -37.95 -11.02
N GLY A 238 22.68 -37.18 -12.05
CA GLY A 238 21.94 -37.06 -13.31
C GLY A 238 20.74 -36.11 -13.24
N LEU A 239 20.66 -35.28 -12.21
CA LEU A 239 19.65 -34.21 -12.07
C LEU A 239 20.05 -32.94 -12.85
N GLY A 240 21.30 -32.86 -13.32
CA GLY A 240 21.87 -31.66 -13.92
C GLY A 240 22.34 -30.64 -12.89
N LYS A 241 23.23 -29.75 -13.34
CA LYS A 241 23.86 -28.70 -12.52
C LYS A 241 22.84 -27.69 -12.01
N GLU A 242 21.79 -27.50 -12.80
CA GLU A 242 20.75 -26.49 -12.65
C GLU A 242 19.81 -26.80 -11.49
N LEU A 243 19.30 -28.04 -11.41
CA LEU A 243 18.49 -28.50 -10.29
C LEU A 243 19.29 -28.48 -8.98
N GLY A 244 20.57 -28.86 -9.05
CA GLY A 244 21.47 -28.81 -7.90
C GLY A 244 21.67 -27.39 -7.38
N GLY A 245 21.96 -26.44 -8.28
CA GLY A 245 22.08 -25.02 -7.95
C GLY A 245 20.79 -24.43 -7.37
N LEU A 246 19.64 -24.73 -8.00
CA LEU A 246 18.32 -24.32 -7.52
C LEU A 246 18.01 -24.88 -6.12
N ALA A 247 18.26 -26.17 -5.90
CA ALA A 247 18.03 -26.83 -4.61
C ALA A 247 18.89 -26.22 -3.49
N ALA A 248 20.16 -25.90 -3.79
CA ALA A 248 20.99 -25.12 -2.88
C ALA A 248 20.38 -23.76 -2.56
N GLY A 249 19.85 -23.06 -3.57
CA GLY A 249 19.16 -21.77 -3.39
C GLY A 249 17.97 -21.89 -2.45
N VAL A 250 17.09 -22.85 -2.69
CA VAL A 250 15.90 -23.10 -1.85
C VAL A 250 16.30 -23.42 -0.41
N SER A 251 17.39 -24.17 -0.20
CA SER A 251 17.86 -24.53 1.14
C SER A 251 18.30 -23.33 2.00
N ILE A 252 18.92 -22.32 1.38
CA ILE A 252 19.32 -21.09 2.08
C ILE A 252 18.18 -20.06 2.08
N GLY A 253 17.31 -20.10 1.06
CA GLY A 253 16.15 -19.21 0.92
C GLY A 253 15.14 -19.32 2.05
N SER A 254 15.08 -20.48 2.72
CA SER A 254 14.27 -20.69 3.93
C SER A 254 14.86 -20.08 5.21
N THR A 255 16.11 -19.61 5.18
CA THR A 255 16.80 -19.02 6.35
C THR A 255 16.60 -17.50 6.41
N PRO A 256 16.76 -16.86 7.60
CA PRO A 256 16.68 -15.40 7.73
C PRO A 256 17.79 -14.64 6.98
N TYR A 257 18.83 -15.33 6.51
CA TYR A 257 20.02 -14.73 5.89
C TYR A 257 19.93 -14.60 4.36
N ARG A 258 18.82 -15.03 3.76
CA ARG A 258 18.63 -15.05 2.29
C ARG A 258 18.92 -13.72 1.61
N ASP A 259 18.49 -12.60 2.20
CA ASP A 259 18.62 -11.27 1.60
C ASP A 259 20.08 -10.80 1.64
N LEU A 260 20.81 -11.13 2.71
CA LEU A 260 22.23 -10.84 2.84
C LEU A 260 23.05 -11.64 1.82
N VAL A 261 22.74 -12.93 1.64
CA VAL A 261 23.38 -13.80 0.64
C VAL A 261 23.06 -13.30 -0.77
N SER A 262 21.78 -13.04 -1.07
CA SER A 262 21.33 -12.54 -2.38
C SER A 262 22.01 -11.22 -2.74
N ALA A 263 22.04 -10.24 -1.84
CA ALA A 263 22.64 -8.93 -2.09
C ALA A 263 24.13 -9.03 -2.43
N ARG A 264 24.87 -9.93 -1.77
CA ARG A 264 26.31 -10.09 -1.99
C ARG A 264 26.64 -10.87 -3.26
N LEU A 265 25.83 -11.89 -3.58
CA LEU A 265 26.07 -12.72 -4.77
C LEU A 265 25.54 -12.13 -6.07
N THR A 266 24.68 -11.11 -6.00
CA THR A 266 24.14 -10.43 -7.21
C THR A 266 25.26 -9.89 -8.10
N ALA A 267 26.25 -9.19 -7.53
CA ALA A 267 27.37 -8.63 -8.30
C ALA A 267 28.25 -9.74 -8.91
N LEU A 268 28.46 -10.84 -8.19
CA LEU A 268 29.23 -11.97 -8.70
C LEU A 268 28.49 -12.72 -9.80
N ARG A 269 27.18 -12.91 -9.65
CA ARG A 269 26.30 -13.45 -10.69
C ARG A 269 26.40 -12.62 -11.96
N ASP A 270 26.30 -11.30 -11.86
CA ASP A 270 26.36 -10.41 -13.03
C ASP A 270 27.72 -10.51 -13.74
N PHE A 271 28.82 -10.62 -12.98
CA PHE A 271 30.15 -10.85 -13.52
C PHE A 271 30.30 -12.23 -14.17
N LEU A 272 29.73 -13.29 -13.62
CA LEU A 272 29.84 -14.63 -14.22
C LEU A 272 28.91 -14.80 -15.43
N LEU A 273 27.72 -14.18 -15.41
CA LEU A 273 26.78 -14.19 -16.53
C LEU A 273 27.34 -13.49 -17.77
N LEU A 274 28.25 -12.54 -17.62
CA LEU A 274 29.05 -12.01 -18.73
C LEU A 274 29.65 -13.15 -19.57
N PHE A 275 30.34 -14.10 -18.93
CA PHE A 275 30.99 -15.21 -19.62
C PHE A 275 30.00 -16.16 -20.27
N PHE A 276 28.82 -16.36 -19.66
CA PHE A 276 27.73 -17.12 -20.26
C PHE A 276 27.25 -16.47 -21.57
N PHE A 277 26.97 -15.16 -21.56
CA PHE A 277 26.53 -14.45 -22.75
C PHE A 277 27.63 -14.33 -23.82
N LEU A 278 28.89 -14.18 -23.41
CA LEU A 278 30.03 -14.27 -24.34
C LEU A 278 30.08 -15.64 -24.99
N SER A 279 29.96 -16.72 -24.20
CA SER A 279 29.98 -18.10 -24.70
C SER A 279 28.84 -18.39 -25.67
N ILE A 280 27.64 -17.88 -25.41
CA ILE A 280 26.52 -18.02 -26.36
C ILE A 280 26.85 -17.25 -27.65
N GLY A 281 27.34 -16.01 -27.52
CA GLY A 281 27.72 -15.17 -28.64
C GLY A 281 28.76 -15.82 -29.56
N THR A 282 29.76 -16.52 -29.00
CA THR A 282 30.79 -17.21 -29.80
C THR A 282 30.28 -18.46 -30.50
N THR A 283 29.21 -19.09 -30.00
CA THR A 283 28.59 -20.26 -30.62
C THR A 283 27.54 -19.93 -31.67
N LEU A 284 27.19 -18.64 -31.84
CA LEU A 284 26.27 -18.20 -32.88
C LEU A 284 26.98 -18.19 -34.24
N ASP A 285 26.56 -19.12 -35.11
CA ASP A 285 27.03 -19.16 -36.48
C ASP A 285 26.18 -18.24 -37.38
N LEU A 286 26.77 -17.10 -37.79
CA LEU A 286 26.14 -16.12 -38.68
C LEU A 286 25.82 -16.67 -40.07
N SER A 287 26.44 -17.79 -40.49
CA SER A 287 26.23 -18.38 -41.81
C SER A 287 24.94 -19.20 -41.90
N THR A 288 24.57 -19.90 -40.82
CA THR A 288 23.31 -20.65 -40.71
C THR A 288 22.12 -19.76 -40.37
N LEU A 289 22.39 -18.61 -39.76
CA LEU A 289 21.39 -17.59 -39.42
C LEU A 289 20.56 -17.10 -40.62
N GLY A 290 21.11 -17.05 -41.84
CA GLY A 290 20.37 -16.61 -43.03
C GLY A 290 19.06 -17.38 -43.28
N GLN A 291 18.99 -18.66 -42.87
CA GLN A 291 17.78 -19.49 -43.01
C GLN A 291 16.80 -19.32 -41.83
N ASP A 292 17.30 -18.98 -40.65
CA ASP A 292 16.49 -18.82 -39.44
C ASP A 292 16.08 -17.37 -39.14
N VAL A 293 16.63 -16.38 -39.86
CA VAL A 293 16.27 -14.95 -39.73
C VAL A 293 14.76 -14.74 -39.90
N THR A 294 14.12 -15.42 -40.86
CA THR A 294 12.66 -15.31 -41.04
C THR A 294 11.90 -15.78 -39.80
N ARG A 295 12.31 -16.92 -39.22
CA ARG A 295 11.72 -17.45 -37.99
C ARG A 295 11.95 -16.51 -36.82
N ALA A 296 13.16 -15.97 -36.69
CA ALA A 296 13.52 -15.03 -35.64
C ALA A 296 12.73 -13.73 -35.73
N ILE A 297 12.50 -13.19 -36.93
CA ILE A 297 11.66 -12.00 -37.14
C ILE A 297 10.22 -12.26 -36.70
N VAL A 298 9.64 -13.40 -37.09
CA VAL A 298 8.27 -13.76 -36.73
C VAL A 298 8.13 -13.91 -35.21
N PHE A 299 9.02 -14.65 -34.57
CA PHE A 299 9.00 -14.80 -33.12
C PHE A 299 9.31 -13.49 -32.38
N SER A 300 10.20 -12.65 -32.91
CA SER A 300 10.48 -11.33 -32.33
C SER A 300 9.26 -10.42 -32.43
N LEU A 301 8.55 -10.39 -33.56
CA LEU A 301 7.29 -9.66 -33.69
C LEU A 301 6.23 -10.20 -32.72
N PHE A 302 6.13 -11.52 -32.60
CA PHE A 302 5.21 -12.15 -31.67
C PHE A 302 5.52 -11.77 -30.22
N VAL A 303 6.79 -11.73 -29.81
CA VAL A 303 7.16 -11.26 -28.46
C VAL A 303 6.93 -9.75 -28.31
N LEU A 304 7.33 -8.93 -29.28
CA LEU A 304 7.24 -7.46 -29.18
C LEU A 304 5.80 -6.95 -29.24
N ILE A 305 4.91 -7.64 -29.95
CA ILE A 305 3.53 -7.20 -30.18
C ILE A 305 2.53 -8.16 -29.53
N GLY A 306 2.71 -9.46 -29.74
CA GLY A 306 1.81 -10.50 -29.23
C GLY A 306 1.79 -10.58 -27.71
N ASN A 307 2.94 -10.59 -27.03
CA ASN A 307 2.95 -10.63 -25.55
C ASN A 307 2.25 -9.41 -24.92
N PRO A 308 2.56 -8.15 -25.32
CA PRO A 308 1.81 -6.99 -24.85
C PRO A 308 0.32 -7.07 -25.14
N LEU A 309 -0.07 -7.58 -26.32
CA LEU A 309 -1.47 -7.75 -26.69
C LEU A 309 -2.19 -8.79 -25.82
N ILE A 310 -1.52 -9.90 -25.49
CA ILE A 310 -2.04 -10.93 -24.59
C ILE A 310 -2.28 -10.33 -23.20
N VAL A 311 -1.32 -9.59 -22.66
CA VAL A 311 -1.47 -8.91 -21.36
C VAL A 311 -2.59 -7.89 -21.40
N LEU A 312 -2.65 -7.05 -22.44
CA LEU A 312 -3.72 -6.08 -22.66
C LEU A 312 -5.10 -6.77 -22.66
N LEU A 313 -5.25 -7.89 -23.37
CA LEU A 313 -6.51 -8.63 -23.47
C LEU A 313 -6.93 -9.22 -22.11
N ILE A 314 -5.98 -9.81 -21.37
CA ILE A 314 -6.24 -10.33 -20.02
C ILE A 314 -6.68 -9.18 -19.11
N MET A 315 -5.96 -8.06 -19.12
CA MET A 315 -6.26 -6.89 -18.30
C MET A 315 -7.61 -6.25 -18.64
N ALA A 316 -7.93 -6.12 -19.94
CA ALA A 316 -9.22 -5.65 -20.42
C ALA A 316 -10.35 -6.58 -19.95
N TRP A 317 -10.19 -7.90 -20.08
CA TRP A 317 -11.16 -8.87 -19.57
C TRP A 317 -11.35 -8.80 -18.05
N MET A 318 -10.31 -8.36 -17.32
CA MET A 318 -10.36 -8.13 -15.88
C MET A 318 -10.93 -6.76 -15.49
N GLY A 319 -11.33 -5.92 -16.45
CA GLY A 319 -11.98 -4.62 -16.21
C GLY A 319 -11.01 -3.45 -15.94
N TYR A 320 -9.79 -3.53 -16.47
CA TYR A 320 -8.82 -2.42 -16.44
C TYR A 320 -8.84 -1.65 -17.76
N ARG A 321 -8.56 -0.34 -17.72
CA ARG A 321 -8.45 0.50 -18.92
C ARG A 321 -7.35 -0.01 -19.85
N ALA A 322 -7.56 0.18 -21.15
CA ALA A 322 -6.62 -0.23 -22.19
C ALA A 322 -5.24 0.40 -22.01
N ARG A 323 -5.14 1.62 -21.46
CA ARG A 323 -3.86 2.27 -21.15
C ARG A 323 -3.06 1.49 -20.10
N THR A 324 -3.69 1.16 -18.96
CA THR A 324 -3.05 0.39 -17.88
C THR A 324 -2.60 -0.96 -18.40
N GLY A 325 -3.45 -1.65 -19.16
CA GLY A 325 -3.13 -2.93 -19.80
C GLY A 325 -2.00 -2.81 -20.84
N PHE A 326 -1.96 -1.73 -21.63
CA PHE A 326 -0.93 -1.50 -22.64
C PHE A 326 0.43 -1.23 -22.00
N LEU A 327 0.50 -0.30 -21.04
CA LEU A 327 1.74 0.04 -20.34
C LEU A 327 2.27 -1.15 -19.54
N ALA A 328 1.40 -1.92 -18.88
CA ALA A 328 1.78 -3.17 -18.24
C ALA A 328 2.23 -4.21 -19.26
N GLY A 329 1.54 -4.36 -20.39
CA GLY A 329 1.87 -5.32 -21.45
C GLY A 329 3.22 -5.07 -22.10
N LEU A 330 3.59 -3.81 -22.33
CA LEU A 330 4.91 -3.45 -22.89
C LEU A 330 6.07 -3.97 -22.03
N THR A 331 5.86 -4.20 -20.74
CA THR A 331 6.90 -4.77 -19.87
C THR A 331 7.21 -6.24 -20.15
N VAL A 332 6.34 -6.93 -20.91
CA VAL A 332 6.49 -8.35 -21.32
C VAL A 332 6.96 -8.47 -22.78
N ALA A 333 7.29 -7.36 -23.42
CA ALA A 333 7.70 -7.30 -24.83
C ALA A 333 9.13 -7.86 -25.10
N GLN A 334 9.71 -8.60 -24.17
CA GLN A 334 11.05 -9.18 -24.29
C GLN A 334 11.17 -10.49 -23.54
N ILE A 335 12.07 -11.33 -24.04
CA ILE A 335 12.45 -12.55 -23.34
C ILE A 335 13.65 -12.32 -22.41
N SER A 336 13.87 -13.22 -21.46
CA SER A 336 14.90 -13.10 -20.42
C SER A 336 16.12 -14.01 -20.62
N GLU A 337 17.13 -13.80 -19.78
CA GLU A 337 18.26 -14.71 -19.59
C GLU A 337 17.82 -16.15 -19.28
N PHE A 338 16.72 -16.34 -18.56
CA PHE A 338 16.19 -17.66 -18.25
C PHE A 338 15.69 -18.41 -19.49
N SER A 339 15.23 -17.70 -20.51
CA SER A 339 14.84 -18.31 -21.80
C SER A 339 16.03 -19.00 -22.46
N LEU A 340 17.21 -18.36 -22.41
CA LEU A 340 18.44 -18.91 -22.99
C LEU A 340 18.96 -20.08 -22.16
N VAL A 341 18.91 -19.99 -20.83
CA VAL A 341 19.27 -21.11 -19.96
C VAL A 341 18.33 -22.29 -20.17
N PHE A 342 17.03 -22.05 -20.31
CA PHE A 342 16.03 -23.09 -20.57
C PHE A 342 16.26 -23.79 -21.91
N MET A 343 16.62 -23.05 -22.96
CA MET A 343 16.97 -23.63 -24.25
C MET A 343 18.29 -24.41 -24.20
N ALA A 344 19.30 -23.90 -23.49
CA ALA A 344 20.56 -24.61 -23.28
C ALA A 344 20.37 -25.93 -22.52
N MET A 345 19.44 -25.98 -21.56
CA MET A 345 19.02 -27.21 -20.91
C MET A 345 18.34 -28.17 -21.89
N GLY A 346 17.47 -27.68 -22.77
CA GLY A 346 16.87 -28.52 -23.81
C GLY A 346 17.93 -29.17 -24.71
N LEU A 347 18.99 -28.42 -25.04
CA LEU A 347 20.11 -28.89 -25.84
C LEU A 347 20.92 -29.96 -25.09
N SER A 348 21.22 -29.75 -23.80
CA SER A 348 21.97 -30.73 -23.00
C SER A 348 21.21 -32.05 -22.81
N LEU A 349 19.87 -31.98 -22.79
CA LEU A 349 18.98 -33.15 -22.77
C LEU A 349 18.78 -33.79 -24.16
N GLY A 350 19.29 -33.17 -25.23
CA GLY A 350 19.10 -33.65 -26.61
C GLY A 350 17.67 -33.50 -27.13
N HIS A 351 16.84 -32.67 -26.50
CA HIS A 351 15.46 -32.41 -26.91
C HIS A 351 15.35 -31.32 -27.99
N VAL A 352 16.35 -30.44 -28.08
CA VAL A 352 16.44 -29.39 -29.12
C VAL A 352 17.84 -29.30 -29.67
N ASP A 353 17.96 -28.85 -30.92
CA ASP A 353 19.23 -28.66 -31.60
C ASP A 353 19.86 -27.28 -31.34
N GLN A 354 21.14 -27.13 -31.67
CA GLN A 354 21.88 -25.87 -31.57
C GLN A 354 21.22 -24.72 -32.35
N SER A 355 20.54 -25.03 -33.47
CA SER A 355 19.79 -24.06 -34.27
C SER A 355 18.64 -23.42 -33.49
N ALA A 356 17.94 -24.18 -32.65
CA ALA A 356 16.86 -23.66 -31.81
C ALA A 356 17.38 -22.72 -30.71
N VAL A 357 18.54 -23.03 -30.11
CA VAL A 357 19.22 -22.15 -29.15
C VAL A 357 19.66 -20.85 -29.84
N GLY A 358 20.23 -20.95 -31.04
CA GLY A 358 20.61 -19.79 -31.86
C GLY A 358 19.41 -18.91 -32.24
N LEU A 359 18.31 -19.53 -32.64
CA LEU A 359 17.04 -18.86 -32.94
C LEU A 359 16.52 -18.06 -31.75
N VAL A 360 16.39 -18.68 -30.57
CA VAL A 360 15.92 -17.99 -29.36
C VAL A 360 16.91 -16.92 -28.92
N THR A 361 18.21 -17.12 -29.11
CA THR A 361 19.22 -16.10 -28.84
C THR A 361 19.04 -14.87 -29.73
N LEU A 362 18.79 -15.05 -31.03
CA LEU A 362 18.52 -13.93 -31.94
C LEU A 362 17.23 -13.21 -31.57
N VAL A 363 16.16 -13.95 -31.23
CA VAL A 363 14.91 -13.37 -30.72
C VAL A 363 15.16 -12.58 -29.44
N GLY A 364 15.97 -13.10 -28.51
CA GLY A 364 16.36 -12.40 -27.29
C GLY A 364 17.11 -11.10 -27.57
N LEU A 365 18.12 -11.15 -28.43
CA LEU A 365 18.90 -9.97 -28.81
C LEU A 365 17.99 -8.86 -29.39
N VAL A 366 17.11 -9.22 -30.34
CA VAL A 366 16.21 -8.27 -31.00
C VAL A 366 15.16 -7.73 -30.02
N THR A 367 14.52 -8.60 -29.25
CA THR A 367 13.42 -8.21 -28.35
C THR A 367 13.93 -7.39 -27.17
N ILE A 368 15.07 -7.74 -26.56
CA ILE A 368 15.70 -6.95 -25.49
C ILE A 368 16.07 -5.57 -26.04
N ALA A 369 16.73 -5.50 -27.20
CA ALA A 369 17.17 -4.23 -27.76
C ALA A 369 16.02 -3.28 -28.12
N LEU A 370 14.94 -3.80 -28.71
CA LEU A 370 13.78 -3.02 -29.14
C LEU A 370 12.83 -2.68 -27.99
N SER A 371 12.60 -3.61 -27.06
CA SER A 371 11.68 -3.39 -25.93
C SER A 371 12.13 -2.25 -25.02
N VAL A 372 13.44 -2.06 -24.85
CA VAL A 372 14.00 -0.94 -24.07
C VAL A 372 13.51 0.41 -24.60
N TYR A 373 13.51 0.59 -25.92
CA TYR A 373 12.97 1.79 -26.54
C TYR A 373 11.45 1.84 -26.45
N MET A 374 10.74 0.72 -26.65
CA MET A 374 9.28 0.67 -26.50
C MET A 374 8.83 1.06 -25.09
N ILE A 375 9.54 0.63 -24.05
CA ILE A 375 9.25 0.96 -22.64
C ILE A 375 9.66 2.40 -22.33
N THR A 376 10.82 2.85 -22.83
CA THR A 376 11.29 4.23 -22.65
C THR A 376 10.29 5.24 -23.25
N TYR A 377 9.79 4.96 -24.45
CA TYR A 377 8.83 5.79 -25.19
C TYR A 377 7.39 5.28 -25.10
N SER A 378 7.06 4.56 -24.02
CA SER A 378 5.76 3.88 -23.86
C SER A 378 4.56 4.82 -23.97
N GLN A 379 4.68 6.06 -23.49
CA GLN A 379 3.61 7.05 -23.54
C GLN A 379 3.36 7.57 -24.95
N GLN A 380 4.44 7.84 -25.72
CA GLN A 380 4.34 8.25 -27.12
C GLN A 380 3.77 7.12 -27.97
N LEU A 381 4.22 5.89 -27.72
CA LEU A 381 3.72 4.70 -28.40
C LEU A 381 2.24 4.48 -28.11
N TYR A 382 1.81 4.66 -26.86
CA TYR A 382 0.40 4.60 -26.49
C TYR A 382 -0.43 5.67 -27.23
N ALA A 383 0.04 6.91 -27.29
CA ALA A 383 -0.67 7.99 -28.00
C ALA A 383 -0.88 7.66 -29.49
N TRP A 384 0.11 7.02 -30.11
CA TRP A 384 0.02 6.56 -31.51
C TRP A 384 -0.92 5.36 -31.67
N CYS A 385 -0.90 4.41 -30.74
CA CYS A 385 -1.74 3.22 -30.77
C CYS A 385 -3.18 3.43 -30.25
N ARG A 386 -3.46 4.55 -29.57
CA ARG A 386 -4.77 4.90 -29.00
C ARG A 386 -5.97 4.59 -29.92
N PRO A 387 -6.00 4.93 -31.22
CA PRO A 387 -7.16 4.63 -32.07
C PRO A 387 -7.42 3.12 -32.24
N LEU A 388 -6.38 2.28 -32.22
CA LEU A 388 -6.51 0.82 -32.28
C LEU A 388 -6.89 0.20 -30.94
N LEU A 389 -6.65 0.92 -29.83
CA LEU A 389 -6.87 0.42 -28.47
C LEU A 389 -8.28 0.70 -27.94
N ARG A 390 -9.03 1.63 -28.55
CA ARG A 390 -10.42 1.96 -28.18
C ARG A 390 -11.39 0.76 -28.08
N PRO A 391 -11.31 -0.26 -28.95
CA PRO A 391 -12.15 -1.44 -28.79
C PRO A 391 -11.85 -2.19 -27.50
N PHE A 392 -10.66 -2.10 -26.91
CA PHE A 392 -10.30 -2.87 -25.72
C PHE A 392 -10.66 -2.18 -24.40
N ASP A 393 -11.30 -1.00 -24.43
CA ASP A 393 -11.90 -0.35 -23.25
C ASP A 393 -13.27 -0.98 -22.88
N PHE A 394 -13.36 -2.31 -22.91
CA PHE A 394 -14.54 -3.03 -22.45
C PHE A 394 -14.38 -3.38 -20.97
N GLY A 395 -14.99 -2.59 -20.10
CA GLY A 395 -15.02 -2.88 -18.67
C GLY A 395 -14.48 -1.73 -17.85
N SER A 396 -15.22 -0.63 -17.83
CA SER A 396 -14.97 0.45 -16.89
C SER A 396 -15.13 -0.04 -15.43
N TRP A 397 -15.85 -1.13 -15.14
CA TRP A 397 -16.25 -1.54 -13.78
C TRP A 397 -15.20 -1.55 -12.64
N ARG A 398 -13.90 -1.86 -12.84
CA ARG A 398 -12.94 -1.88 -11.69
C ARG A 398 -12.20 -0.57 -11.45
N GLU A 399 -12.04 0.27 -12.47
CA GLU A 399 -11.59 1.66 -12.32
C GLU A 399 -12.78 2.63 -12.15
N ALA A 400 -13.97 2.28 -12.67
CA ALA A 400 -15.26 2.96 -12.51
C ALA A 400 -15.98 2.65 -11.19
N VAL A 401 -15.60 1.61 -10.46
CA VAL A 401 -15.98 1.53 -9.03
C VAL A 401 -15.24 2.62 -8.21
N ALA A 402 -14.21 3.27 -8.78
CA ALA A 402 -13.67 4.55 -8.32
C ALA A 402 -14.19 5.76 -9.12
N GLU A 403 -15.21 5.58 -9.96
CA GLU A 403 -15.71 6.55 -10.90
C GLU A 403 -17.23 6.33 -11.12
N ASN A 404 -17.97 6.79 -10.12
CA ASN A 404 -19.39 7.12 -10.14
C ASN A 404 -20.43 5.97 -10.10
N ASP A 405 -21.17 5.94 -8.99
CA ASP A 405 -22.63 6.00 -9.09
C ASP A 405 -23.00 7.34 -9.76
N GLU A 406 -23.66 7.27 -10.92
CA GLU A 406 -24.37 8.41 -11.48
C GLU A 406 -25.69 8.60 -10.71
N ASP A 407 -25.71 9.56 -9.79
CA ASP A 407 -26.75 10.59 -9.83
C ASP A 407 -26.27 11.84 -9.06
N LYS A 408 -26.37 12.99 -9.73
CA LYS A 408 -26.18 14.36 -9.26
C LYS A 408 -25.80 14.55 -7.77
N SER A 409 -24.55 14.90 -7.49
CA SER A 409 -24.22 15.69 -6.29
C SER A 409 -23.24 16.81 -6.64
N THR A 410 -23.62 18.03 -6.32
CA THR A 410 -22.79 19.23 -6.40
C THR A 410 -21.51 19.03 -5.59
N VAL A 411 -20.36 18.81 -6.23
CA VAL A 411 -19.06 18.76 -5.55
C VAL A 411 -18.71 20.17 -5.10
N ASP A 412 -18.52 20.38 -3.80
CA ASP A 412 -18.18 21.68 -3.23
C ASP A 412 -16.66 21.88 -3.15
N VAL A 413 -15.92 20.81 -2.87
CA VAL A 413 -14.46 20.84 -2.66
C VAL A 413 -13.80 19.68 -3.40
N ILE A 414 -12.77 19.97 -4.18
CA ILE A 414 -11.91 18.94 -4.79
C ILE A 414 -10.56 18.96 -4.07
N ILE A 415 -10.16 17.83 -3.49
CA ILE A 415 -8.89 17.69 -2.76
C ILE A 415 -7.94 16.82 -3.56
N PHE A 416 -6.81 17.37 -3.97
CA PHE A 416 -5.74 16.65 -4.65
C PHE A 416 -4.66 16.21 -3.65
N GLY A 417 -4.49 14.90 -3.51
CA GLY A 417 -3.53 14.24 -2.62
C GLY A 417 -4.14 13.88 -1.26
N LEU A 418 -4.69 12.67 -1.16
CA LEU A 418 -5.27 12.02 0.02
C LEU A 418 -4.22 11.35 0.92
N GLY A 419 -3.06 11.99 1.07
CA GLY A 419 -2.05 11.62 2.06
C GLY A 419 -2.54 11.83 3.50
N ARG A 420 -1.63 11.82 4.48
CA ARG A 420 -1.99 11.96 5.92
C ARG A 420 -2.85 13.21 6.21
N PHE A 421 -2.52 14.35 5.60
CA PHE A 421 -3.27 15.59 5.77
C PHE A 421 -4.54 15.61 4.92
N GLY A 422 -4.43 15.36 3.61
CA GLY A 422 -5.57 15.41 2.70
C GLY A 422 -6.70 14.43 3.04
N SER A 423 -6.36 13.23 3.51
CA SER A 423 -7.37 12.27 3.98
C SER A 423 -8.10 12.71 5.24
N GLN A 424 -7.40 13.35 6.19
CA GLN A 424 -8.05 13.92 7.38
C GLN A 424 -8.89 15.13 7.00
N LEU A 425 -8.39 15.97 6.09
CA LEU A 425 -9.13 17.12 5.58
C LEU A 425 -10.42 16.69 4.87
N LEU A 426 -10.36 15.65 4.02
CA LEU A 426 -11.52 15.07 3.36
C LEU A 426 -12.58 14.63 4.39
N ARG A 427 -12.18 13.86 5.42
CA ARG A 427 -13.08 13.40 6.47
C ARG A 427 -13.73 14.56 7.21
N ARG A 428 -12.94 15.55 7.64
CA ARG A 428 -13.47 16.70 8.39
C ARG A 428 -14.39 17.59 7.56
N LEU A 429 -14.18 17.67 6.25
CA LEU A 429 -15.03 18.43 5.35
C LEU A 429 -16.32 17.68 5.01
N GLU A 430 -16.29 16.37 4.81
CA GLU A 430 -17.52 15.56 4.68
C GLU A 430 -18.30 15.51 6.00
N ASP A 431 -17.62 15.36 7.15
CA ASP A 431 -18.23 15.48 8.48
C ASP A 431 -18.90 16.86 8.67
N ALA A 432 -18.40 17.88 7.97
CA ALA A 432 -18.94 19.23 7.91
C ALA A 432 -19.91 19.43 6.71
N GLY A 433 -20.45 18.35 6.13
CA GLY A 433 -21.51 18.38 5.13
C GLY A 433 -21.11 18.92 3.75
N TYR A 434 -19.82 19.11 3.48
CA TYR A 434 -19.35 19.43 2.14
C TYR A 434 -19.30 18.16 1.29
N ASN A 435 -19.73 18.26 0.04
CA ASN A 435 -19.48 17.17 -0.92
C ASN A 435 -18.05 17.28 -1.40
N VAL A 436 -17.19 16.38 -0.93
CA VAL A 436 -15.76 16.41 -1.20
C VAL A 436 -15.38 15.34 -2.20
N LEU A 437 -14.80 15.76 -3.33
CA LEU A 437 -14.17 14.83 -4.26
C LEU A 437 -12.68 14.71 -3.91
N GLY A 438 -12.27 13.57 -3.39
CA GLY A 438 -10.86 13.25 -3.19
C GLY A 438 -10.20 12.71 -4.45
N VAL A 439 -9.07 13.26 -4.86
CA VAL A 439 -8.28 12.79 -6.01
C VAL A 439 -6.90 12.34 -5.53
N ASP A 440 -6.50 11.12 -5.87
CA ASP A 440 -5.17 10.58 -5.52
C ASP A 440 -4.59 9.70 -6.65
N LEU A 441 -3.26 9.63 -6.68
CA LEU A 441 -2.47 8.81 -7.59
C LEU A 441 -2.29 7.37 -7.08
N ASP A 442 -2.65 7.06 -5.84
CA ASP A 442 -2.56 5.72 -5.28
C ASP A 442 -3.91 4.96 -5.31
N PRO A 443 -4.03 3.91 -6.14
CA PRO A 443 -5.21 3.07 -6.23
C PRO A 443 -5.63 2.42 -4.90
N GLU A 444 -4.70 2.14 -3.99
CA GLU A 444 -5.05 1.56 -2.69
C GLU A 444 -5.74 2.56 -1.78
N THR A 445 -5.24 3.80 -1.75
CA THR A 445 -5.89 4.92 -1.07
C THR A 445 -7.29 5.14 -1.63
N ILE A 446 -7.45 5.18 -2.95
CA ILE A 446 -8.77 5.29 -3.59
C ILE A 446 -9.70 4.13 -3.20
N ARG A 447 -9.24 2.87 -3.28
CA ARG A 447 -10.04 1.70 -2.86
C ARG A 447 -10.42 1.75 -1.39
N ARG A 448 -9.52 2.20 -0.52
CA ARG A 448 -9.75 2.30 0.93
C ARG A 448 -10.84 3.32 1.24
N PHE A 449 -10.79 4.49 0.61
CA PHE A 449 -11.75 5.57 0.85
C PHE A 449 -13.09 5.31 0.14
N SER A 450 -13.06 4.76 -1.07
CA SER A 450 -14.27 4.30 -1.78
C SER A 450 -15.04 3.25 -0.97
N ARG A 451 -14.35 2.26 -0.36
CA ARG A 451 -14.99 1.28 0.56
C ARG A 451 -15.59 1.90 1.82
N GLN A 452 -15.15 3.09 2.20
CA GLN A 452 -15.68 3.83 3.34
C GLN A 452 -16.84 4.75 2.95
N GLY A 453 -17.24 4.75 1.67
CA GLY A 453 -18.34 5.56 1.14
C GLY A 453 -17.94 6.97 0.67
N TYR A 454 -16.66 7.32 0.72
CA TYR A 454 -16.17 8.64 0.31
C TYR A 454 -16.17 8.77 -1.23
N GLN A 455 -16.51 9.96 -1.72
CA GLN A 455 -16.36 10.27 -3.16
C GLN A 455 -14.88 10.47 -3.49
N VAL A 456 -14.27 9.45 -4.06
CA VAL A 456 -12.85 9.48 -4.44
C VAL A 456 -12.64 9.00 -5.85
N ARG A 457 -11.70 9.64 -6.55
CA ARG A 457 -11.35 9.35 -7.94
C ARG A 457 -9.85 9.16 -8.09
N TYR A 458 -9.47 8.10 -8.79
CA TYR A 458 -8.09 7.91 -9.21
C TYR A 458 -7.77 8.88 -10.36
N GLY A 459 -6.67 9.62 -10.27
CA GLY A 459 -6.32 10.55 -11.34
C GLY A 459 -4.91 11.10 -11.27
N ASP A 460 -4.24 11.09 -12.41
CA ASP A 460 -2.99 11.82 -12.59
C ASP A 460 -3.28 13.25 -13.03
N VAL A 461 -2.95 14.18 -12.13
CA VAL A 461 -3.26 15.59 -12.30
C VAL A 461 -2.35 16.29 -13.32
N THR A 462 -1.35 15.58 -13.86
CA THR A 462 -0.55 16.03 -15.01
C THR A 462 -1.25 15.79 -16.35
N GLU A 463 -2.32 14.99 -16.39
CA GLU A 463 -3.02 14.64 -17.63
C GLU A 463 -4.09 15.66 -18.02
N GLN A 464 -3.96 16.24 -19.21
CA GLN A 464 -4.88 17.28 -19.69
C GLN A 464 -6.32 16.76 -19.89
N GLU A 465 -6.49 15.47 -20.22
CA GLU A 465 -7.81 14.84 -20.38
C GLU A 465 -8.54 14.68 -19.03
N PHE A 466 -7.79 14.41 -17.95
CA PHE A 466 -8.36 14.27 -16.59
C PHE A 466 -9.02 15.57 -16.09
N TRP A 467 -8.45 16.72 -16.42
CA TRP A 467 -9.03 18.03 -16.05
C TRP A 467 -10.37 18.31 -16.73
N ALA A 468 -10.60 17.77 -17.94
CA ALA A 468 -11.86 17.94 -18.65
C ALA A 468 -13.01 17.12 -18.04
N GLU A 469 -12.68 16.07 -17.28
CA GLU A 469 -13.63 15.14 -16.65
C GLU A 469 -13.99 15.53 -15.20
N LEU A 470 -13.30 16.53 -14.63
CA LEU A 470 -13.54 17.00 -13.28
C LEU A 470 -14.72 18.00 -13.23
N PRO A 471 -15.55 17.97 -12.17
CA PRO A 471 -16.68 18.89 -11.99
C PRO A 471 -16.24 20.30 -11.56
N LEU A 472 -15.24 20.88 -12.23
CA LEU A 472 -14.63 22.17 -11.91
C LEU A 472 -15.61 23.34 -11.97
N THR A 473 -16.68 23.23 -12.76
CA THR A 473 -17.69 24.28 -12.92
C THR A 473 -18.56 24.47 -11.67
N HIS A 474 -18.67 23.43 -10.83
CA HIS A 474 -19.53 23.43 -9.64
C HIS A 474 -18.72 23.51 -8.34
N ALA A 475 -17.44 23.16 -8.38
CA ALA A 475 -16.55 23.21 -7.22
C ALA A 475 -16.31 24.65 -6.76
N ARG A 476 -16.50 24.89 -5.46
CA ARG A 476 -16.21 26.17 -4.79
C ARG A 476 -14.75 26.26 -4.37
N TRP A 477 -14.14 25.12 -4.07
CA TRP A 477 -12.76 25.03 -3.64
C TRP A 477 -11.98 23.93 -4.38
N VAL A 478 -10.73 24.23 -4.69
CA VAL A 478 -9.71 23.25 -5.06
C VAL A 478 -8.61 23.30 -4.00
N VAL A 479 -8.32 22.17 -3.37
CA VAL A 479 -7.28 22.05 -2.35
C VAL A 479 -6.14 21.19 -2.88
N LEU A 480 -4.92 21.73 -2.87
CA LEU A 480 -3.71 21.03 -3.28
C LEU A 480 -2.91 20.61 -2.04
N SER A 481 -3.11 19.36 -1.60
CA SER A 481 -2.46 18.76 -0.41
C SER A 481 -1.40 17.71 -0.76
N VAL A 482 -0.90 17.73 -2.01
CA VAL A 482 0.15 16.81 -2.47
C VAL A 482 1.46 17.10 -1.74
N PRO A 483 2.10 16.08 -1.13
CA PRO A 483 3.34 16.27 -0.39
C PRO A 483 4.51 16.71 -1.30
N TYR A 484 5.43 17.47 -0.72
CA TYR A 484 6.70 17.81 -1.37
C TYR A 484 7.54 16.55 -1.59
N GLY A 485 7.96 16.31 -2.84
CA GLY A 485 8.84 15.21 -3.21
C GLY A 485 8.14 13.91 -3.63
N THR A 486 6.81 13.87 -3.68
CA THR A 486 6.06 12.65 -4.08
C THR A 486 5.74 12.61 -5.58
N ILE A 487 6.00 13.69 -6.32
CA ILE A 487 5.81 13.73 -7.78
C ILE A 487 7.00 14.47 -8.41
N LEU A 488 7.74 13.75 -9.26
CA LEU A 488 8.68 14.19 -10.31
C LEU A 488 9.88 15.07 -9.90
N LEU A 489 11.10 14.57 -10.16
CA LEU A 489 12.29 15.41 -10.41
C LEU A 489 12.18 16.09 -11.79
N THR A 490 11.20 16.98 -11.93
CA THR A 490 11.41 18.23 -12.66
C THR A 490 11.94 19.24 -11.65
N GLU A 491 12.77 20.20 -12.05
CA GLU A 491 13.14 21.33 -11.17
C GLU A 491 11.91 22.16 -10.72
N THR A 492 10.74 21.87 -11.29
CA THR A 492 9.45 22.49 -10.99
C THR A 492 8.61 21.63 -10.05
N ASP A 493 8.17 22.25 -8.95
CA ASP A 493 7.27 21.73 -7.93
C ASP A 493 5.95 21.22 -8.55
N PRO A 494 5.49 19.98 -8.28
CA PRO A 494 4.23 19.46 -8.84
C PRO A 494 3.01 20.33 -8.50
N ARG A 495 3.04 21.06 -7.38
CA ARG A 495 1.99 22.02 -7.02
C ARG A 495 1.97 23.24 -7.94
N SER A 496 3.11 23.62 -8.52
CA SER A 496 3.18 24.68 -9.53
C SER A 496 2.57 24.25 -10.86
N GLY A 497 2.76 22.99 -11.26
CA GLY A 497 2.09 22.38 -12.42
C GLY A 497 0.58 22.31 -12.22
N LEU A 498 0.14 21.87 -11.03
CA LEU A 498 -1.26 21.88 -10.60
C LEU A 498 -1.88 23.28 -10.67
N LEU A 499 -1.22 24.28 -10.09
CA LEU A 499 -1.67 25.68 -10.14
C LEU A 499 -1.77 26.21 -11.57
N THR A 500 -0.81 25.86 -12.42
CA THR A 500 -0.84 26.23 -13.84
C THR A 500 -2.04 25.60 -14.55
N ALA A 501 -2.29 24.32 -14.31
CA ALA A 501 -3.41 23.60 -14.92
C ALA A 501 -4.79 24.12 -14.46
N VAL A 502 -4.96 24.42 -13.16
CA VAL A 502 -6.18 25.05 -12.63
C VAL A 502 -6.45 26.39 -13.31
N ARG A 503 -5.40 27.18 -13.58
CA ARG A 503 -5.53 28.47 -14.29
C ARG A 503 -5.83 28.31 -15.77
N THR A 504 -5.15 27.40 -16.46
CA THR A 504 -5.38 27.13 -17.90
C THR A 504 -6.83 26.73 -18.16
N HIS A 505 -7.45 26.00 -17.23
CA HIS A 505 -8.86 25.57 -17.30
C HIS A 505 -9.87 26.59 -16.74
N ARG A 506 -9.43 27.81 -16.39
CA ARG A 506 -10.28 28.93 -15.91
C ARG A 506 -11.22 28.55 -14.75
N PHE A 507 -10.70 27.87 -13.73
CA PHE A 507 -11.47 27.60 -12.52
C PHE A 507 -11.91 28.91 -11.84
N GLY A 508 -13.22 29.05 -11.56
CA GLY A 508 -13.81 30.28 -11.00
C GLY A 508 -13.98 30.27 -9.47
N GLY A 509 -13.61 29.17 -8.80
CA GLY A 509 -13.65 29.03 -7.33
C GLY A 509 -12.35 29.46 -6.66
N ARG A 510 -12.20 29.12 -5.38
CA ARG A 510 -11.02 29.45 -4.56
C ARG A 510 -10.02 28.29 -4.51
N VAL A 511 -8.73 28.59 -4.46
CA VAL A 511 -7.66 27.60 -4.42
C VAL A 511 -6.93 27.65 -3.07
N ALA A 512 -6.88 26.51 -2.38
CA ALA A 512 -6.07 26.32 -1.19
C ALA A 512 -4.85 25.44 -1.51
N ILE A 513 -3.70 25.71 -0.89
CA ILE A 513 -2.47 24.94 -1.09
C ILE A 513 -1.74 24.69 0.22
N THR A 514 -1.15 23.52 0.40
CA THR A 514 -0.31 23.23 1.57
C THR A 514 1.14 23.67 1.35
N ALA A 515 1.74 24.33 2.35
CA ALA A 515 3.15 24.70 2.41
C ALA A 515 3.78 24.27 3.75
N ARG A 516 5.11 24.10 3.75
CA ARG A 516 5.90 23.75 4.95
C ARG A 516 6.41 24.96 5.71
N ASN A 517 6.65 26.06 5.00
CA ASN A 517 7.20 27.29 5.56
C ASN A 517 6.83 28.50 4.69
N ASP A 518 7.05 29.69 5.23
CA ASP A 518 6.72 30.96 4.56
C ASP A 518 7.48 31.18 3.26
N GLN A 519 8.70 30.65 3.12
CA GLN A 519 9.46 30.77 1.87
C GLN A 519 8.81 29.97 0.74
N GLU A 520 8.34 28.76 1.03
CA GLU A 520 7.65 27.89 0.08
C GLU A 520 6.27 28.46 -0.27
N ALA A 521 5.53 28.98 0.72
CA ALA A 521 4.27 29.67 0.51
C ALA A 521 4.42 30.85 -0.46
N ARG A 522 5.43 31.70 -0.25
CA ARG A 522 5.71 32.85 -1.13
C ARG A 522 6.00 32.42 -2.56
N ARG A 523 6.86 31.40 -2.77
CA ARG A 523 7.16 30.88 -4.12
C ARG A 523 5.93 30.35 -4.85
N LEU A 524 5.02 29.68 -4.14
CA LEU A 524 3.78 29.16 -4.73
C LEU A 524 2.76 30.28 -5.01
N GLN A 525 2.79 31.35 -4.21
CA GLN A 525 1.95 32.54 -4.40
C GLN A 525 2.48 33.51 -5.45
N GLU A 526 3.79 33.54 -5.74
CA GLU A 526 4.42 34.42 -6.74
C GLU A 526 3.79 34.26 -8.14
N GLY A 527 3.22 33.09 -8.44
CA GLY A 527 2.47 32.87 -9.67
C GLY A 527 1.05 33.46 -9.70
N GLY A 528 0.43 33.79 -8.56
CA GLY A 528 -0.98 34.23 -8.43
C GLY A 528 -2.01 33.10 -8.24
N GLY A 529 -3.31 33.40 -8.07
CA GLY A 529 -4.38 32.37 -8.08
C GLY A 529 -4.37 31.36 -6.92
N VAL A 530 -3.79 31.72 -5.77
CA VAL A 530 -3.88 30.99 -4.49
C VAL A 530 -4.63 31.88 -3.51
N ASP A 531 -5.76 31.40 -2.97
CA ASP A 531 -6.60 32.15 -2.02
C ASP A 531 -6.28 31.81 -0.57
N LEU A 532 -5.77 30.61 -0.29
CA LEU A 532 -5.45 30.14 1.05
C LEU A 532 -4.18 29.28 1.06
N VAL A 533 -3.27 29.56 1.99
CA VAL A 533 -2.13 28.68 2.29
C VAL A 533 -2.38 28.00 3.62
N LEU A 534 -2.24 26.68 3.63
CA LEU A 534 -2.36 25.83 4.81
C LEU A 534 -0.96 25.38 5.24
N TYR A 535 -0.68 25.34 6.55
CA TYR A 535 0.61 24.93 7.08
C TYR A 535 0.45 23.70 7.98
N PRO A 536 0.25 22.48 7.42
CA PRO A 536 -0.17 21.31 8.19
C PRO A 536 0.64 21.01 9.46
N PHE A 537 1.95 21.21 9.40
CA PHE A 537 2.84 20.95 10.55
C PHE A 537 2.86 22.10 11.55
N ASP A 538 2.85 23.34 11.08
CA ASP A 538 2.86 24.52 11.95
C ASP A 538 1.51 24.71 12.64
N ASP A 539 0.41 24.50 11.92
CA ASP A 539 -0.95 24.50 12.45
C ASP A 539 -1.13 23.41 13.52
N ALA A 540 -0.63 22.20 13.24
CA ALA A 540 -0.66 21.09 14.21
C ALA A 540 0.26 21.34 15.41
N ALA A 541 1.45 21.91 15.19
CA ALA A 541 2.38 22.26 16.26
C ALA A 541 1.83 23.38 17.14
N THR A 542 1.17 24.38 16.56
CA THR A 542 0.50 25.47 17.27
C THR A 542 -0.65 24.92 18.12
N LEU A 543 -1.47 24.02 17.56
CA LEU A 543 -2.54 23.37 18.31
C LEU A 543 -1.99 22.49 19.46
N ALA A 544 -0.93 21.72 19.21
CA ALA A 544 -0.29 20.88 20.22
C ALA A 544 0.41 21.71 21.31
N ALA A 545 1.11 22.78 20.93
CA ALA A 545 1.74 23.72 21.85
C ALA A 545 0.69 24.35 22.76
N LYS A 546 -0.44 24.79 22.19
CA LYS A 546 -1.58 25.29 22.96
C LYS A 546 -2.09 24.23 23.95
N GLN A 547 -2.27 22.98 23.52
CA GLN A 547 -2.69 21.90 24.41
C GLN A 547 -1.70 21.63 25.55
N ILE A 548 -0.40 21.73 25.29
CA ILE A 548 0.66 21.54 26.29
C ILE A 548 0.69 22.73 27.26
N THR A 549 0.63 23.97 26.76
CA THR A 549 0.63 25.16 27.63
C THR A 549 -0.63 25.22 28.46
N ASP A 550 -1.79 24.86 27.89
CA ASP A 550 -3.05 24.77 28.62
C ASP A 550 -2.93 23.74 29.76
N LEU A 551 -2.22 22.62 29.52
CA LEU A 551 -1.97 21.59 30.53
C LEU A 551 -0.92 22.00 31.57
N ASP A 552 0.16 22.68 31.18
CA ASP A 552 1.20 23.17 32.09
C ASP A 552 0.69 24.31 32.97
N GLU A 553 -0.14 25.21 32.44
CA GLU A 553 -0.88 26.17 33.26
C GLU A 553 -1.80 25.45 34.25
N GLU A 554 -2.43 24.35 33.83
CA GLU A 554 -3.24 23.51 34.70
C GLU A 554 -2.40 22.84 35.82
N ILE A 555 -1.18 22.38 35.52
CA ILE A 555 -0.26 21.71 36.45
C ILE A 555 0.41 22.72 37.39
N ALA A 556 0.92 23.85 36.89
CA ALA A 556 1.51 24.92 37.71
C ALA A 556 0.47 25.52 38.67
N THR A 557 -0.78 25.64 38.22
CA THR A 557 -1.91 26.02 39.08
C THR A 557 -2.19 24.95 40.16
N LYS A 558 -2.01 23.65 39.85
CA LYS A 558 -2.14 22.56 40.83
C LYS A 558 -0.99 22.54 41.86
N GLU A 559 0.24 22.84 41.47
CA GLU A 559 1.40 22.88 42.39
C GLU A 559 1.38 24.10 43.32
N ALA A 560 1.00 25.29 42.84
CA ALA A 560 0.85 26.49 43.66
C ALA A 560 -0.30 26.39 44.68
N VAL A 561 -1.26 25.49 44.46
CA VAL A 561 -2.40 25.23 45.36
C VAL A 561 -2.04 24.23 46.46
N ARG A 562 -0.98 23.44 46.29
CA ARG A 562 -0.56 22.39 47.24
C ARG A 562 0.02 22.93 48.56
N THR A 563 0.37 24.22 48.61
CA THR A 563 0.95 24.92 49.78
C THR A 563 -0.07 25.55 50.73
N LEU A 564 -1.38 25.42 50.50
CA LEU A 564 -2.42 26.00 51.36
C LEU A 564 -3.14 24.93 52.20
N THR A 565 -3.23 25.17 53.52
CA THR A 565 -3.58 24.20 54.56
C THR A 565 -5.05 23.72 54.51
N PRO A 566 -5.34 22.41 54.78
CA PRO A 566 -6.69 21.82 54.60
C PRO A 566 -7.78 22.27 55.59
N ALA A 567 -7.43 22.95 56.69
CA ALA A 567 -8.36 23.25 57.77
C ALA A 567 -9.39 24.34 57.46
N ALA A 568 -9.22 25.10 56.37
CA ALA A 568 -10.16 26.16 55.97
C ALA A 568 -11.30 25.68 55.04
N LEU A 569 -11.27 24.41 54.57
CA LEU A 569 -12.20 23.89 53.55
C LEU A 569 -13.55 23.40 54.12
N ALA A 570 -13.72 23.40 55.45
CA ALA A 570 -14.90 22.90 56.13
C ALA A 570 -15.62 23.99 56.94
N SER A 571 -16.38 24.88 56.29
CA SER A 571 -17.51 25.53 56.96
C SER A 571 -18.71 25.82 56.04
N ALA A 572 -19.87 25.46 56.59
CA ALA A 572 -21.28 25.78 56.34
C ALA A 572 -21.87 25.70 54.90
N ALA A 573 -22.81 24.77 54.71
CA ALA A 573 -23.85 24.82 53.68
C ALA A 573 -25.09 25.56 54.25
N PRO A 574 -25.70 26.54 53.56
CA PRO A 574 -26.90 27.22 54.07
C PRO A 574 -28.16 26.40 53.82
N GLU A 575 -29.06 26.32 54.81
CA GLU A 575 -30.34 25.61 54.76
C GLU A 575 -31.41 26.34 53.91
N GLY A 576 -32.35 25.59 53.33
CA GLY A 576 -33.72 26.07 53.10
C GLY A 576 -34.20 26.40 51.68
N GLN A 577 -33.48 26.10 50.59
CA GLN A 577 -34.02 26.29 49.23
C GLN A 577 -33.94 25.00 48.40
N SER A 578 -34.99 24.73 47.61
CA SER A 578 -35.01 23.63 46.64
C SER A 578 -33.94 23.89 45.57
N ARG A 579 -32.77 23.26 45.72
CA ARG A 579 -31.59 23.50 44.87
C ARG A 579 -31.42 22.40 43.82
N VAL A 580 -30.70 22.72 42.75
CA VAL A 580 -30.15 21.73 41.82
C VAL A 580 -28.81 21.23 42.39
N ILE A 581 -28.61 19.92 42.44
CA ILE A 581 -27.33 19.31 42.86
C ILE A 581 -26.53 18.98 41.61
N ILE A 582 -25.31 19.49 41.48
CA ILE A 582 -24.38 19.18 40.38
C ILE A 582 -23.30 18.25 40.92
N VAL A 583 -23.11 17.10 40.28
CA VAL A 583 -22.11 16.09 40.65
C VAL A 583 -21.07 15.98 39.54
N GLY A 584 -19.81 16.35 39.86
CA GLY A 584 -18.71 16.48 38.91
C GLY A 584 -18.63 17.89 38.32
N CYS A 585 -17.99 18.79 39.06
CA CYS A 585 -17.83 20.22 38.76
C CYS A 585 -16.62 20.53 37.87
N GLY A 586 -16.15 19.56 37.08
CA GLY A 586 -15.20 19.78 35.99
C GLY A 586 -15.78 20.64 34.86
N ARG A 587 -15.15 20.64 33.68
CA ARG A 587 -15.52 21.52 32.54
C ARG A 587 -17.03 21.60 32.23
N VAL A 588 -17.72 20.45 32.18
CA VAL A 588 -19.15 20.40 31.86
C VAL A 588 -20.01 20.85 33.05
N GLY A 589 -19.71 20.39 34.27
CA GLY A 589 -20.45 20.79 35.47
C GLY A 589 -20.29 22.28 35.79
N ASP A 590 -19.13 22.86 35.48
CA ASP A 590 -18.86 24.29 35.62
C ASP A 590 -19.73 25.14 34.68
N LEU A 591 -19.86 24.73 33.41
CA LEU A 591 -20.76 25.36 32.46
C LEU A 591 -22.22 25.26 32.90
N VAL A 592 -22.66 24.11 33.42
CA VAL A 592 -24.02 23.94 33.96
C VAL A 592 -24.23 24.86 35.16
N SER A 593 -23.25 24.95 36.06
CA SER A 593 -23.28 25.88 37.21
C SER A 593 -23.40 27.33 36.77
N GLU A 594 -22.63 27.74 35.75
CA GLU A 594 -22.70 29.09 35.18
C GLU A 594 -24.06 29.39 34.55
N MET A 595 -24.63 28.44 33.80
CA MET A 595 -25.96 28.61 33.20
C MET A 595 -27.06 28.71 34.26
N LEU A 596 -27.00 27.88 35.31
CA LEU A 596 -27.95 27.96 36.42
C LEU A 596 -27.82 29.29 37.18
N ALA A 597 -26.59 29.76 37.42
CA ALA A 597 -26.33 31.06 38.03
C ALA A 597 -26.91 32.20 37.19
N ARG A 598 -26.71 32.16 35.87
CA ARG A 598 -27.22 33.16 34.91
C ARG A 598 -28.75 33.25 34.90
N HIS A 599 -29.43 32.15 35.23
CA HIS A 599 -30.89 32.07 35.36
C HIS A 599 -31.39 32.17 36.81
N GLU A 600 -30.53 32.60 37.75
CA GLU A 600 -30.86 32.76 39.17
C GLU A 600 -31.42 31.48 39.83
N VAL A 601 -31.05 30.31 39.32
CA VAL A 601 -31.46 29.01 39.87
C VAL A 601 -30.49 28.59 40.98
N PRO A 602 -30.96 28.45 42.24
CA PRO A 602 -30.11 28.02 43.35
C PRO A 602 -29.56 26.62 43.10
N HIS A 603 -28.24 26.45 43.22
CA HIS A 603 -27.59 25.16 43.01
C HIS A 603 -26.40 24.95 43.95
N VAL A 604 -25.96 23.70 44.08
CA VAL A 604 -24.79 23.29 44.86
C VAL A 604 -23.98 22.27 44.07
N GLY A 605 -22.66 22.42 44.07
CA GLY A 605 -21.74 21.50 43.40
C GLY A 605 -21.09 20.52 44.37
N LEU A 606 -20.90 19.28 43.93
CA LEU A 606 -20.14 18.24 44.61
C LEU A 606 -19.05 17.71 43.69
N ASP A 607 -17.81 17.68 44.18
CA ASP A 607 -16.69 17.13 43.45
C ASP A 607 -15.74 16.35 44.38
N SER A 608 -15.17 15.27 43.88
CA SER A 608 -14.16 14.47 44.57
C SER A 608 -12.75 15.05 44.43
N ASP A 609 -12.55 16.08 43.61
CA ASP A 609 -11.28 16.81 43.50
C ASP A 609 -11.24 17.98 44.50
N SER A 610 -10.43 17.81 45.55
CA SER A 610 -10.26 18.84 46.59
C SER A 610 -9.60 20.12 46.07
N ALA A 611 -8.78 20.03 45.02
CA ALA A 611 -8.14 21.19 44.41
C ALA A 611 -9.15 22.00 43.59
N LEU A 612 -10.01 21.33 42.82
CA LEU A 612 -11.11 21.98 42.09
C LEU A 612 -12.06 22.69 43.05
N VAL A 613 -12.49 22.01 44.11
CA VAL A 613 -13.38 22.58 45.14
C VAL A 613 -12.74 23.81 45.78
N ALA A 614 -11.46 23.72 46.17
CA ALA A 614 -10.75 24.83 46.80
C ALA A 614 -10.60 26.06 45.86
N ARG A 615 -10.45 25.82 44.56
CA ARG A 615 -10.39 26.89 43.54
C ARG A 615 -11.74 27.57 43.36
N GLU A 616 -12.80 26.81 43.17
CA GLU A 616 -14.12 27.36 42.87
C GLU A 616 -14.77 28.02 44.11
N ARG A 617 -14.51 27.51 45.33
CA ARG A 617 -14.95 28.19 46.56
C ARG A 617 -14.29 29.55 46.74
N ARG A 618 -13.02 29.72 46.33
CA ARG A 618 -12.35 31.04 46.33
C ARG A 618 -13.01 32.03 45.37
N ARG A 619 -13.66 31.54 44.31
CA ARG A 619 -14.47 32.33 43.38
C ARG A 619 -15.90 32.58 43.87
N GLY A 620 -16.20 32.22 45.12
CA GLY A 620 -17.53 32.37 45.73
C GLY A 620 -18.55 31.35 45.25
N ARG A 621 -18.14 30.31 44.50
CA ARG A 621 -19.07 29.28 44.01
C ARG A 621 -19.43 28.28 45.12
N PRO A 622 -20.71 27.85 45.23
CA PRO A 622 -21.18 26.93 46.27
C PRO A 622 -20.83 25.47 45.92
N ILE A 623 -19.53 25.15 45.88
CA ILE A 623 -19.02 23.80 45.56
C ILE A 623 -18.38 23.19 46.81
N PHE A 624 -18.59 21.89 47.03
CA PHE A 624 -18.13 21.18 48.21
C PHE A 624 -17.40 19.89 47.82
N TYR A 625 -16.42 19.54 48.66
CA TYR A 625 -15.64 18.32 48.49
C TYR A 625 -16.39 17.13 49.06
N GLY A 626 -16.50 16.06 48.27
CA GLY A 626 -17.01 14.79 48.73
C GLY A 626 -17.37 13.83 47.61
N ASP A 627 -17.40 12.54 47.95
CA ASP A 627 -17.78 11.48 47.03
C ASP A 627 -19.31 11.34 46.95
N ALA A 628 -19.87 11.79 45.82
CA ALA A 628 -21.29 11.77 45.56
C ALA A 628 -21.86 10.36 45.30
N THR A 629 -21.02 9.32 45.24
CA THR A 629 -21.49 7.92 45.24
C THR A 629 -22.03 7.50 46.62
N SER A 630 -21.71 8.26 47.68
CA SER A 630 -22.22 8.03 49.04
C SER A 630 -23.63 8.59 49.23
N PRO A 631 -24.64 7.74 49.54
CA PRO A 631 -26.00 8.21 49.83
C PRO A 631 -26.07 9.16 51.04
N GLU A 632 -25.22 8.95 52.05
CA GLU A 632 -25.17 9.81 53.24
C GLU A 632 -24.75 11.24 52.89
N LEU A 633 -23.82 11.39 51.95
CA LEU A 633 -23.40 12.70 51.47
C LEU A 633 -24.55 13.39 50.73
N LEU A 634 -25.23 12.69 49.81
CA LEU A 634 -26.37 13.22 49.08
C LEU A 634 -27.50 13.68 50.03
N ARG A 635 -27.75 12.94 51.13
CA ARG A 635 -28.70 13.35 52.19
C ARG A 635 -28.28 14.66 52.86
N ARG A 636 -27.01 14.80 53.24
CA ARG A 636 -26.47 16.03 53.86
C ARG A 636 -26.63 17.25 52.95
N PHE A 637 -26.54 17.05 51.64
CA PHE A 637 -26.74 18.10 50.63
C PHE A 637 -28.20 18.26 50.17
N GLY A 638 -29.15 17.65 50.88
CA GLY A 638 -30.57 17.91 50.70
C GLY A 638 -31.19 17.24 49.48
N ILE A 639 -30.71 16.06 49.05
CA ILE A 639 -31.32 15.34 47.92
C ILE A 639 -32.81 15.04 48.13
N ALA A 640 -33.30 14.99 49.38
CA ALA A 640 -34.72 14.84 49.70
C ALA A 640 -35.58 16.05 49.28
N SER A 641 -35.01 17.25 49.18
CA SER A 641 -35.72 18.50 48.82
C SER A 641 -35.20 19.20 47.54
N ALA A 642 -34.12 18.71 46.94
CA ALA A 642 -33.60 19.14 45.62
C ALA A 642 -34.65 19.15 44.48
N GLN A 643 -34.52 20.02 43.47
CA GLN A 643 -35.43 19.97 42.31
C GLN A 643 -34.95 18.99 41.24
N ALA A 644 -33.63 18.93 41.06
CA ALA A 644 -32.97 18.07 40.09
C ALA A 644 -31.55 17.72 40.55
N LEU A 645 -31.01 16.65 39.99
CA LEU A 645 -29.60 16.29 40.09
C LEU A 645 -29.01 16.20 38.68
N VAL A 646 -27.84 16.80 38.49
CA VAL A 646 -27.08 16.76 37.25
C VAL A 646 -25.78 16.00 37.50
N ALA A 647 -25.55 14.92 36.76
CA ALA A 647 -24.33 14.12 36.87
C ALA A 647 -23.45 14.32 35.63
N THR A 648 -22.29 14.97 35.79
CA THR A 648 -21.42 15.43 34.69
C THR A 648 -20.02 14.84 34.69
N MET A 649 -19.79 13.84 35.55
CA MET A 649 -18.54 13.11 35.66
C MET A 649 -18.16 12.42 34.34
N ASP A 650 -16.87 12.30 34.06
CA ASP A 650 -16.32 11.66 32.86
C ASP A 650 -16.19 10.13 33.00
N ASN A 651 -16.27 9.60 34.21
CA ASN A 651 -16.27 8.16 34.51
C ASN A 651 -17.70 7.57 34.46
N PRO A 652 -18.03 6.71 33.48
CA PRO A 652 -19.37 6.12 33.35
C PRO A 652 -19.85 5.36 34.60
N VAL A 653 -18.96 4.57 35.21
CA VAL A 653 -19.30 3.74 36.38
C VAL A 653 -19.65 4.63 37.59
N ALA A 654 -18.97 5.76 37.73
CA ALA A 654 -19.27 6.72 38.78
C ALA A 654 -20.62 7.40 38.55
N VAL A 655 -20.95 7.78 37.31
CA VAL A 655 -22.27 8.33 36.95
C VAL A 655 -23.38 7.34 37.28
N GLU A 656 -23.24 6.07 36.87
CA GLU A 656 -24.22 5.01 37.18
C GLU A 656 -24.41 4.82 38.70
N SER A 657 -23.31 4.87 39.47
CA SER A 657 -23.34 4.75 40.93
C SER A 657 -24.07 5.91 41.60
N VAL A 658 -23.79 7.15 41.16
CA VAL A 658 -24.48 8.37 41.64
C VAL A 658 -25.96 8.33 41.31
N VAL A 659 -26.32 7.94 40.08
CA VAL A 659 -27.72 7.83 39.66
C VAL A 659 -28.46 6.80 40.51
N THR A 660 -27.84 5.65 40.76
CA THR A 660 -28.41 4.59 41.60
C THR A 660 -28.62 5.06 43.03
N ALA A 661 -27.62 5.71 43.64
CA ALA A 661 -27.73 6.29 44.98
C ALA A 661 -28.82 7.36 45.05
N ALA A 662 -28.89 8.24 44.05
CA ALA A 662 -29.91 9.30 43.97
C ALA A 662 -31.33 8.74 43.84
N ARG A 663 -31.52 7.69 43.03
CA ARG A 663 -32.82 7.04 42.84
C ARG A 663 -33.29 6.27 44.07
N ALA A 664 -32.36 5.67 44.83
CA ALA A 664 -32.67 5.02 46.10
C ALA A 664 -33.20 6.02 47.14
N GLU A 665 -32.64 7.23 47.18
CA GLU A 665 -33.07 8.30 48.08
C GLU A 665 -34.37 8.97 47.62
N ARG A 666 -34.50 9.21 46.31
CA ARG A 666 -35.70 9.83 45.75
C ARG A 666 -36.09 9.26 44.37
N PRO A 667 -37.09 8.37 44.31
CA PRO A 667 -37.53 7.75 43.07
C PRO A 667 -38.02 8.73 41.99
N ASP A 668 -38.59 9.87 42.37
CA ASP A 668 -39.20 10.86 41.47
C ASP A 668 -38.29 12.05 41.13
N LEU A 669 -37.02 12.06 41.55
CA LEU A 669 -36.07 13.15 41.28
C LEU A 669 -35.87 13.38 39.76
N ILE A 670 -35.77 14.63 39.31
CA ILE A 670 -35.34 14.89 37.94
C ILE A 670 -33.82 14.65 37.88
N ILE A 671 -33.37 13.73 37.04
CA ILE A 671 -31.94 13.41 36.89
C ILE A 671 -31.54 13.59 35.43
N VAL A 672 -30.57 14.47 35.18
CA VAL A 672 -29.94 14.67 33.87
C VAL A 672 -28.49 14.22 33.95
N ALA A 673 -28.11 13.22 33.17
CA ALA A 673 -26.78 12.64 33.23
C ALA A 673 -26.02 12.76 31.92
N ARG A 674 -24.74 13.14 31.99
CA ARG A 674 -23.81 13.03 30.86
C ARG A 674 -23.54 11.56 30.60
N ALA A 675 -23.77 11.14 29.38
CA ALA A 675 -23.37 9.83 28.88
C ALA A 675 -22.13 9.97 28.00
N ARG A 676 -21.31 8.92 27.96
CA ARG A 676 -20.08 8.89 27.15
C ARG A 676 -20.42 8.67 25.69
N ASP A 677 -21.38 7.80 25.44
CA ASP A 677 -21.85 7.34 24.14
C ASP A 677 -23.31 6.88 24.23
N ALA A 678 -23.85 6.41 23.11
CA ALA A 678 -25.21 5.90 23.00
C ALA A 678 -25.49 4.69 23.91
N GLU A 679 -24.52 3.78 24.05
CA GLU A 679 -24.69 2.57 24.86
C GLU A 679 -24.79 2.91 26.35
N HIS A 680 -23.92 3.80 26.84
CA HIS A 680 -23.99 4.31 28.20
C HIS A 680 -25.29 5.10 28.45
N ALA A 681 -25.76 5.88 27.46
CA ALA A 681 -27.04 6.59 27.58
C ALA A 681 -28.23 5.64 27.75
N ALA A 682 -28.26 4.54 26.98
CA ALA A 682 -29.29 3.50 27.13
C ALA A 682 -29.28 2.88 28.55
N LYS A 683 -28.09 2.56 29.09
CA LYS A 683 -27.93 2.05 30.47
C LYS A 683 -28.44 3.04 31.52
N LEU A 684 -28.15 4.33 31.35
CA LEU A 684 -28.66 5.36 32.26
C LEU A 684 -30.19 5.48 32.20
N TYR A 685 -30.80 5.35 31.02
CA TYR A 685 -32.26 5.28 30.89
C TYR A 685 -32.84 4.06 31.60
N ASP A 686 -32.14 2.92 31.61
CA ASP A 686 -32.53 1.74 32.39
C ASP A 686 -32.49 1.97 33.90
N LEU A 687 -31.54 2.77 34.38
CA LEU A 687 -31.49 3.29 35.75
C LEU A 687 -32.53 4.38 36.04
N ASN A 688 -33.46 4.63 35.11
CA ASN A 688 -34.54 5.61 35.20
C ASN A 688 -34.05 7.06 35.35
N VAL A 689 -32.96 7.47 34.68
CA VAL A 689 -32.70 8.92 34.54
C VAL A 689 -33.83 9.61 33.78
N THR A 690 -34.01 10.90 34.02
CA THR A 690 -35.01 11.70 33.30
C THR A 690 -34.52 12.01 31.89
N ASP A 691 -33.24 12.33 31.74
CA ASP A 691 -32.59 12.52 30.45
C ASP A 691 -31.12 12.07 30.53
N ALA A 692 -30.64 11.44 29.46
CA ALA A 692 -29.24 11.08 29.30
C ALA A 692 -28.70 11.80 28.06
N VAL A 693 -27.58 12.51 28.23
CA VAL A 693 -26.99 13.40 27.23
C VAL A 693 -25.67 12.79 26.75
N PRO A 694 -25.66 12.06 25.61
CA PRO A 694 -24.44 11.47 25.07
C PRO A 694 -23.53 12.56 24.50
N GLU A 695 -22.33 12.69 25.06
CA GLU A 695 -21.40 13.77 24.71
C GLU A 695 -21.05 13.79 23.22
N ALA A 696 -20.76 12.63 22.62
CA ALA A 696 -20.45 12.54 21.20
C ALA A 696 -21.64 12.94 20.31
N ILE A 697 -22.87 12.60 20.74
CA ILE A 697 -24.09 12.89 19.96
C ILE A 697 -24.44 14.37 20.07
N GLU A 698 -24.47 14.95 21.26
CA GLU A 698 -24.78 16.39 21.38
C GLU A 698 -23.70 17.27 20.76
N ALA A 699 -22.42 16.90 20.87
CA ALA A 699 -21.35 17.61 20.17
C ALA A 699 -21.57 17.56 18.65
N SER A 700 -21.97 16.41 18.10
CA SER A 700 -22.29 16.29 16.68
C SER A 700 -23.51 17.13 16.25
N LEU A 701 -24.55 17.20 17.11
CA LEU A 701 -25.75 18.00 16.83
C LEU A 701 -25.49 19.50 16.95
N GLN A 702 -24.66 19.94 17.90
CA GLN A 702 -24.21 21.34 17.99
C GLN A 702 -23.31 21.73 16.82
N LEU A 703 -22.39 20.85 16.39
CA LEU A 703 -21.58 21.09 15.20
C LEU A 703 -22.46 21.21 13.95
N SER A 704 -23.47 20.34 13.83
CA SER A 704 -24.47 20.39 12.76
C SER A 704 -25.25 21.71 12.80
N GLU A 705 -25.74 22.12 13.97
CA GLU A 705 -26.44 23.39 14.17
C GLU A 705 -25.55 24.59 13.76
N ALA A 706 -24.33 24.68 14.28
CA ALA A 706 -23.41 25.78 13.99
C ALA A 706 -23.07 25.85 12.50
N LEU A 707 -22.82 24.71 11.86
CA LEU A 707 -22.57 24.65 10.43
C LEU A 707 -23.78 25.13 9.63
N LEU A 708 -24.96 24.56 9.87
CA LEU A 708 -26.18 24.86 9.12
C LEU A 708 -26.51 26.36 9.17
N VAL A 709 -26.31 26.99 10.33
CA VAL A 709 -26.46 28.44 10.49
C VAL A 709 -25.43 29.20 9.66
N ASN A 710 -24.14 28.83 9.74
CA ASN A 710 -23.07 29.56 9.06
C ASN A 710 -23.08 29.41 7.53
N ILE A 711 -23.69 28.34 6.99
CA ILE A 711 -23.90 28.17 5.55
C ILE A 711 -25.21 28.78 5.03
N GLY A 712 -25.97 29.47 5.91
CA GLY A 712 -27.12 30.30 5.53
C GLY A 712 -28.49 29.62 5.60
N VAL A 713 -28.61 28.45 6.24
CA VAL A 713 -29.92 27.83 6.46
C VAL A 713 -30.72 28.67 7.47
N PRO A 714 -32.02 28.94 7.24
CA PRO A 714 -32.83 29.71 8.16
C PRO A 714 -32.83 29.11 9.57
N MET A 715 -32.45 29.92 10.57
CA MET A 715 -32.28 29.50 11.97
C MET A 715 -33.48 28.71 12.51
N GLY A 716 -34.71 29.11 12.17
CA GLY A 716 -35.92 28.41 12.61
C GLY A 716 -36.02 26.96 12.10
N LEU A 717 -35.57 26.71 10.86
CA LEU A 717 -35.53 25.37 10.28
C LEU A 717 -34.41 24.53 10.90
N VAL A 718 -33.24 25.14 11.12
CA VAL A 718 -32.11 24.46 11.80
C VAL A 718 -32.49 24.03 13.20
N ILE A 719 -33.11 24.93 13.99
CA ILE A 719 -33.57 24.60 15.34
C ILE A 719 -34.57 23.45 15.28
N ALA A 720 -35.54 23.51 14.36
CA ALA A 720 -36.55 22.47 14.22
C ALA A 720 -35.94 21.10 13.85
N SER A 721 -35.05 21.05 12.85
CA SER A 721 -34.43 19.80 12.39
C SER A 721 -33.48 19.20 13.42
N ILE A 722 -32.72 20.04 14.13
CA ILE A 722 -31.83 19.58 15.21
C ILE A 722 -32.66 19.06 16.38
N HIS A 723 -33.78 19.74 16.72
CA HIS A 723 -34.68 19.27 17.78
C HIS A 723 -35.36 17.94 17.41
N GLU A 724 -35.85 17.81 16.18
CA GLU A 724 -36.43 16.56 15.66
C GLU A 724 -35.41 15.42 15.73
N LYS A 725 -34.15 15.67 15.34
CA LYS A 725 -33.10 14.66 15.39
C LYS A 725 -32.70 14.29 16.82
N ARG A 726 -32.64 15.26 17.75
CA ARG A 726 -32.44 15.01 19.19
C ARG A 726 -33.54 14.07 19.72
N ASP A 727 -34.79 14.32 19.36
CA ASP A 727 -35.92 13.49 19.79
C ASP A 727 -35.89 12.07 19.18
N GLU A 728 -35.50 11.93 17.92
CA GLU A 728 -35.31 10.61 17.28
C GLU A 728 -34.26 9.78 18.01
N PHE A 729 -33.09 10.37 18.32
CA PHE A 729 -32.04 9.69 19.08
C PHE A 729 -32.50 9.35 20.49
N ARG A 730 -33.18 10.28 21.17
CA ARG A 730 -33.73 10.04 22.51
C ARG A 730 -34.72 8.87 22.50
N SER A 731 -35.65 8.83 21.55
CA SER A 731 -36.65 7.77 21.45
C SER A 731 -36.04 6.41 21.10
N ALA A 732 -35.01 6.38 20.24
CA ALA A 732 -34.26 5.17 19.94
C ALA A 732 -33.56 4.58 21.19
N LEU A 733 -33.04 5.44 22.07
CA LEU A 733 -32.32 5.04 23.28
C LEU A 733 -33.23 4.64 24.45
N GLN A 734 -34.46 5.16 24.52
CA GLN A 734 -35.41 4.86 25.61
C GLN A 734 -36.19 3.55 25.42
N GLY A 735 -36.17 2.96 24.21
CA GLY A 735 -36.91 1.76 23.84
C GLY A 735 -38.43 1.96 23.70
N PRO A 736 -39.15 1.08 22.97
CA PRO A 736 -40.58 1.23 22.70
C PRO A 736 -41.42 1.08 23.98
N GLY A 737 -41.89 2.20 24.55
CA GLY A 737 -42.86 2.21 25.66
C GLY A 737 -42.57 3.19 26.81
N ARG A 738 -41.47 3.96 26.79
CA ARG A 738 -41.12 4.91 27.88
C ARG A 738 -41.56 6.37 27.65
N GLU A 739 -41.74 6.78 26.40
CA GLU A 739 -42.06 8.18 26.01
C GLU A 739 -43.36 8.72 26.64
N GLY A 740 -44.37 7.85 26.83
CA GLY A 740 -45.64 8.20 27.48
C GLY A 740 -45.58 8.38 29.01
N ARG A 741 -44.53 7.87 29.68
CA ARG A 741 -44.30 8.07 31.12
C ARG A 741 -43.56 9.37 31.40
N LEU A 742 -42.59 9.74 30.56
CA LEU A 742 -41.81 10.98 30.69
C LEU A 742 -42.71 12.23 30.52
N ARG A 743 -43.60 12.22 29.51
CA ARG A 743 -44.60 13.29 29.30
C ARG A 743 -45.56 13.46 30.49
N ARG A 744 -45.86 12.38 31.23
CA ARG A 744 -46.66 12.45 32.47
C ARG A 744 -45.87 13.00 33.65
N ALA A 745 -44.60 12.62 33.81
CA ALA A 745 -43.74 13.13 34.88
C ALA A 745 -43.46 14.63 34.74
N ILE A 746 -43.18 15.10 33.51
CA ILE A 746 -42.96 16.52 33.22
C ILE A 746 -44.24 17.34 33.46
N ARG A 747 -45.42 16.84 33.06
CA ARG A 747 -46.71 17.49 33.38
C ARG A 747 -47.06 17.50 34.87
N ALA A 748 -46.64 16.47 35.61
CA ALA A 748 -46.86 16.40 37.06
C ALA A 748 -45.99 17.41 37.83
N SER A 749 -44.74 17.65 37.39
CA SER A 749 -43.85 18.65 38.00
C SER A 749 -44.25 20.09 37.65
N THR A 750 -44.78 20.35 36.45
CA THR A 750 -45.30 21.69 36.07
C THR A 750 -46.60 22.04 36.80
N ARG A 751 -47.51 21.08 37.01
CA ARG A 751 -48.76 21.32 37.77
C ARG A 751 -48.53 21.66 39.25
N ARG A 752 -47.44 21.19 39.86
CA ARG A 752 -47.09 21.53 41.25
C ARG A 752 -46.61 22.97 41.43
N LYS A 753 -46.12 23.64 40.36
CA LYS A 753 -45.73 25.06 40.38
C LYS A 753 -46.89 26.03 40.09
N SER A 754 -48.00 25.58 39.50
CA SER A 754 -49.13 26.45 39.12
C SER A 754 -50.33 26.39 40.09
N GLY A 755 -50.21 25.70 41.23
CA GLY A 755 -51.30 25.52 42.21
C GLY A 755 -51.08 26.23 43.55
N GLY A 756 -50.15 27.19 43.62
CA GLY A 756 -49.76 27.89 44.85
C GLY A 756 -50.20 29.36 44.94
N GLU A 757 -50.99 29.86 43.98
CA GLU A 757 -51.62 31.19 44.07
C GLU A 757 -53.09 31.07 43.70
N ALA A 758 -53.91 30.74 44.69
CA ALA A 758 -55.31 31.12 44.84
C ALA A 758 -55.72 30.97 46.31
#